data_AF-A0A399T712-F1
#
_entry.id   AF-A0A399T712-F1
#
_cell.length_a   1.000
_cell.length_b   1.000
_cell.length_c   1.000
_cell.angle_alpha   90.00
_cell.angle_beta   90.00
_cell.angle_gamma   90.00
#
_symmetry.space_group_name_H-M   'P 1'
#
loop_
_entity.id
_entity.type
_entity.pdbx_description
1 polymer ?
#
loop_
_entity_poly.entity_id
_entity_poly.type
_entity_poly.pdbx_seq_one_letter_code
_entity_poly.pdbx_strand_id
1 'polypeptide(L)'
;MLVFEANRMFFAILADIAKVVLFQIIHLENMKLSSFSKCLPAFLFCFVLFFTDAHASTIVPKPVSITRQNTSFILKSTTPINLQDASDLMQQNGNYLAEQLLSYYNLSLTVEQNKKPQKDAINIALDSDLRTDEYILDVSQKSIRLVAGSDRGVFYGIQTLLQVIPSTYLSKTSADNLVVEGVKINDYPRFGYRGAMLDVCRHFFSVEEVKRFIDILALHKINTFHWHLTEDQGWRIEIKKYPKLTEIGSVRAQTLVNHYNDKVHLYDGEPYGGYYTQEQIKDVVAYAQKRFITIIPEIDMPGHVTAALAAYPQLACKANETFKVGEKWGVFKDVLCIGKESSFEFVENVLLEVMDLFPSKYIHIGGDECPTERWKKCPDCQKLMAAKGLNGESRLQNYFTGQVEAFLQEHGREIIGWDEILEGGISQTATIMSWRGTKGGIKAAQKGNNVIMTPGTHCYFDKYQSLKKNSEPLAIGGYIPVSKVYDFDPLAGLNEQEGQNVLGLQANLWTEYIKDFDHLQYMLLPRLAALAEVGWSSDTEDYDDFLIRLENLTKIYKAQDYNYARHIFTDIKGKFVDADSLTIVGKAMPTSKLYHRVDGEKYMDMPAPVKSLYTNSAGIAIAFQTNSSVISAKWEVQKNQVYPNIPRIGSMGLDLYIKKNGKWQFAGAGIPEDKYSEKYIVTDMDTSTKECLLYLPTYDEIVSLKIGVDEAAYILPAASPFVGKYVIYGSSITQGASASRAGMAYPARMSRATGLNFINLGLSGNGKMEKPVIDMLADIECDAFIMDCIANPSAEQIRERAPYAIRHLREKHPNTPIIFIQSVVREKGYFNAKVEVWNRQQNEAIAEVVKNLQNENIPYLYLIEEDDFLGTDHEGTVDGVHPNDLGFDRLINAVQPKIQAILELHKDL
;
A
#
# COMPACT_ATOMS: atom_id res chain seq x y z
N MET A 1 -11.33 25.52 -40.86
CA MET A 1 -12.68 25.63 -41.44
C MET A 1 -13.32 24.25 -41.63
N LEU A 2 -12.66 23.29 -42.31
CA LEU A 2 -13.14 21.91 -42.48
C LEU A 2 -13.39 21.13 -41.16
N VAL A 3 -12.57 21.32 -40.13
CA VAL A 3 -12.78 20.71 -38.79
C VAL A 3 -14.00 21.30 -38.07
N PHE A 4 -14.30 22.57 -38.32
CA PHE A 4 -15.45 23.25 -37.73
C PHE A 4 -16.77 22.80 -38.38
N GLU A 5 -16.76 22.55 -39.69
CA GLU A 5 -17.90 21.96 -40.40
C GLU A 5 -18.11 20.48 -40.04
N ALA A 6 -17.04 19.69 -39.88
CA ALA A 6 -17.13 18.30 -39.44
C ALA A 6 -17.74 18.18 -38.03
N ASN A 7 -17.33 19.03 -37.08
CA ASN A 7 -17.92 19.08 -35.74
C ASN A 7 -19.38 19.53 -35.77
N ARG A 8 -19.73 20.50 -36.62
CA ARG A 8 -21.11 20.98 -36.74
C ARG A 8 -22.03 19.89 -37.33
N MET A 9 -21.53 19.11 -38.28
CA MET A 9 -22.25 17.98 -38.87
C MET A 9 -22.41 16.82 -37.87
N PHE A 10 -21.39 16.55 -37.05
CA PHE A 10 -21.45 15.56 -35.97
C PHE A 10 -22.49 15.93 -34.91
N PHE A 11 -22.55 17.18 -34.47
CA PHE A 11 -23.56 17.66 -33.51
C PHE A 11 -24.98 17.69 -34.11
N ALA A 12 -25.12 17.96 -35.42
CA ALA A 12 -26.42 17.87 -36.09
C ALA A 12 -26.94 16.43 -36.16
N ILE A 13 -26.07 15.46 -36.45
CA ILE A 13 -26.41 14.03 -36.45
C ILE A 13 -26.81 13.56 -35.05
N LEU A 14 -26.09 13.97 -34.00
CA LEU A 14 -26.44 13.67 -32.61
C LEU A 14 -27.79 14.26 -32.20
N ALA A 15 -28.10 15.49 -32.64
CA ALA A 15 -29.38 16.12 -32.37
C ALA A 15 -30.55 15.43 -33.09
N ASP A 16 -30.33 14.93 -34.31
CA ASP A 16 -31.35 14.18 -35.05
C ASP A 16 -31.55 12.77 -34.49
N ILE A 17 -30.48 12.09 -34.03
CA ILE A 17 -30.59 10.83 -33.28
C ILE A 17 -31.38 11.05 -31.98
N ALA A 18 -31.08 12.11 -31.23
CA ALA A 18 -31.81 12.44 -30.00
C ALA A 18 -33.29 12.71 -30.27
N LYS A 19 -33.63 13.39 -31.38
CA LYS A 19 -35.02 13.60 -31.79
C LYS A 19 -35.72 12.31 -32.19
N VAL A 20 -35.06 11.40 -32.91
CA VAL A 20 -35.62 10.09 -33.28
C VAL A 20 -35.88 9.24 -32.04
N VAL A 21 -34.94 9.25 -31.08
CA VAL A 21 -35.08 8.56 -29.80
C VAL A 21 -36.23 9.16 -28.98
N LEU A 22 -36.34 10.49 -28.91
CA LEU A 22 -37.43 11.17 -28.20
C LEU A 22 -38.79 10.92 -28.85
N PHE A 23 -38.85 10.88 -30.19
CA PHE A 23 -40.07 10.58 -30.96
C PHE A 23 -40.50 9.12 -30.79
N GLN A 24 -39.55 8.18 -30.68
CA GLN A 24 -39.84 6.78 -30.36
C GLN A 24 -40.31 6.59 -28.91
N ILE A 25 -39.76 7.33 -27.95
CA ILE A 25 -40.19 7.32 -26.54
C ILE A 25 -41.63 7.85 -26.42
N ILE A 26 -41.98 8.93 -27.12
CA ILE A 26 -43.35 9.51 -27.10
C ILE A 26 -44.38 8.58 -27.77
N HIS A 27 -43.97 7.73 -28.73
CA HIS A 27 -44.87 6.72 -29.32
C HIS A 27 -45.01 5.44 -28.48
N LEU A 28 -44.11 5.19 -27.52
CA LEU A 28 -44.16 4.01 -26.65
C LEU A 28 -45.16 4.13 -25.49
N GLU A 29 -45.64 5.33 -25.15
CA GLU A 29 -46.64 5.53 -24.10
C GLU A 29 -48.08 5.09 -24.48
N ASN A 30 -48.34 4.72 -25.75
CA ASN A 30 -49.68 4.39 -26.24
C ASN A 30 -49.89 2.92 -26.68
N MET A 31 -48.99 1.99 -26.36
CA MET A 31 -49.15 0.57 -26.74
C MET A 31 -49.41 -0.37 -25.54
N LYS A 32 -50.49 -1.14 -25.64
CA LYS A 32 -50.96 -2.13 -24.65
C LYS A 32 -49.89 -3.15 -24.26
N LEU A 33 -49.89 -3.50 -22.96
CA LEU A 33 -48.95 -4.34 -22.20
C LEU A 33 -48.69 -5.79 -22.66
N SER A 34 -49.19 -6.26 -23.82
CA SER A 34 -49.06 -7.68 -24.19
C SER A 34 -47.81 -8.04 -25.03
N SER A 35 -46.96 -7.07 -25.38
CA SER A 35 -45.81 -7.31 -26.28
C SER A 35 -44.44 -7.27 -25.59
N PHE A 36 -44.38 -6.92 -24.30
CA PHE A 36 -43.12 -6.68 -23.57
C PHE A 36 -42.32 -7.95 -23.22
N SER A 37 -42.94 -9.13 -23.26
CA SER A 37 -42.28 -10.39 -22.89
C SER A 37 -41.27 -10.92 -23.92
N LYS A 38 -41.22 -10.37 -25.14
CA LYS A 38 -40.35 -10.90 -26.22
C LYS A 38 -39.14 -10.03 -26.58
N CYS A 39 -39.08 -8.78 -26.12
CA CYS A 39 -37.98 -7.86 -26.44
C CYS A 39 -37.06 -7.53 -25.25
N LEU A 40 -37.43 -7.93 -24.03
CA LEU A 40 -36.64 -7.72 -22.82
C LEU A 40 -35.26 -8.42 -22.83
N PRO A 41 -35.06 -9.61 -23.43
CA PRO A 41 -33.74 -10.22 -23.52
C PRO A 41 -32.78 -9.47 -24.45
N ALA A 42 -33.29 -8.81 -25.50
CA ALA A 42 -32.47 -8.10 -26.48
C ALA A 42 -32.05 -6.70 -25.99
N PHE A 43 -32.90 -6.05 -25.19
CA PHE A 43 -32.61 -4.72 -24.65
C PHE A 43 -31.66 -4.76 -23.44
N LEU A 44 -31.71 -5.83 -22.63
CA LEU A 44 -30.70 -6.06 -21.58
C LEU A 44 -29.33 -6.44 -22.16
N PHE A 45 -29.26 -7.08 -23.33
CA PHE A 45 -27.99 -7.45 -23.96
C PHE A 45 -27.25 -6.24 -24.59
N CYS A 46 -27.98 -5.24 -25.08
CA CYS A 46 -27.38 -4.03 -25.64
C CYS A 46 -26.89 -3.01 -24.60
N PHE A 47 -27.43 -3.00 -23.37
CA PHE A 47 -26.99 -2.07 -22.32
C PHE A 47 -25.75 -2.55 -21.55
N VAL A 48 -25.42 -3.85 -21.62
CA VAL A 48 -24.18 -4.41 -21.03
C VAL A 48 -22.96 -4.18 -21.95
N LEU A 49 -23.16 -3.80 -23.22
CA LEU A 49 -22.08 -3.63 -24.21
C LEU A 49 -21.42 -2.24 -24.24
N PHE A 50 -21.87 -1.28 -23.41
CA PHE A 50 -21.35 0.10 -23.43
C PHE A 50 -20.53 0.51 -22.19
N PHE A 51 -20.18 -0.44 -21.31
CA PHE A 51 -19.30 -0.21 -20.15
C PHE A 51 -18.29 -1.34 -19.92
N THR A 52 -17.65 -1.83 -20.99
CA THR A 52 -16.43 -2.65 -20.86
C THR A 52 -15.24 -1.88 -21.44
N ASP A 53 -14.63 -1.01 -20.63
CA ASP A 53 -13.22 -0.66 -20.83
C ASP A 53 -12.43 -1.96 -20.68
N ALA A 54 -11.94 -2.48 -21.80
CA ALA A 54 -11.69 -3.92 -21.94
C ALA A 54 -10.49 -4.44 -21.13
N HIS A 55 -10.65 -5.63 -20.57
CA HIS A 55 -9.72 -6.26 -19.64
C HIS A 55 -8.43 -6.77 -20.30
N ALA A 56 -8.44 -7.14 -21.59
CA ALA A 56 -7.24 -7.67 -22.23
C ALA A 56 -6.11 -6.64 -22.45
N SER A 57 -6.40 -5.33 -22.37
CA SER A 57 -5.38 -4.27 -22.38
C SER A 57 -4.72 -4.03 -21.02
N THR A 58 -4.87 -4.96 -20.05
CA THR A 58 -4.38 -4.77 -18.68
C THR A 58 -3.22 -5.69 -18.25
N ILE A 59 -2.60 -6.39 -19.21
CA ILE A 59 -1.57 -7.41 -18.95
C ILE A 59 -0.22 -6.75 -18.63
N VAL A 60 0.46 -7.24 -17.58
CA VAL A 60 1.84 -6.88 -17.24
C VAL A 60 2.69 -8.15 -17.13
N PRO A 61 3.82 -8.28 -17.85
CA PRO A 61 4.33 -7.33 -18.84
C PRO A 61 3.45 -7.17 -20.10
N LYS A 62 3.56 -6.03 -20.80
CA LYS A 62 2.84 -5.70 -22.03
C LYS A 62 3.24 -6.67 -23.14
N PRO A 63 2.28 -7.43 -23.72
CA PRO A 63 2.58 -8.33 -24.83
C PRO A 63 3.03 -7.58 -26.09
N VAL A 64 3.83 -8.22 -26.93
CA VAL A 64 4.27 -7.68 -28.22
C VAL A 64 3.08 -7.26 -29.11
N SER A 65 2.00 -8.04 -29.13
CA SER A 65 0.78 -7.66 -29.85
C SER A 65 -0.48 -8.24 -29.22
N ILE A 66 -1.54 -7.44 -29.20
CA ILE A 66 -2.89 -7.84 -28.75
C ILE A 66 -3.91 -7.37 -29.80
N THR A 67 -4.70 -8.29 -30.34
CA THR A 67 -5.83 -8.00 -31.21
C THR A 67 -7.12 -8.41 -30.52
N ARG A 68 -8.04 -7.46 -30.29
CA ARG A 68 -9.36 -7.77 -29.73
C ARG A 68 -10.23 -8.49 -30.76
N GLN A 69 -11.06 -9.41 -30.29
CA GLN A 69 -12.07 -10.10 -31.09
C GLN A 69 -13.47 -9.78 -30.54
N ASN A 70 -14.47 -9.70 -31.42
CA ASN A 70 -15.87 -9.49 -31.02
C ASN A 70 -16.54 -10.80 -30.58
N THR A 71 -15.85 -11.58 -29.72
CA THR A 71 -16.35 -12.84 -29.17
C THR A 71 -15.96 -12.97 -27.69
N SER A 72 -16.51 -13.96 -27.00
CA SER A 72 -16.09 -14.33 -25.64
C SER A 72 -16.17 -15.84 -25.45
N PHE A 73 -15.36 -16.37 -24.56
CA PHE A 73 -15.37 -17.77 -24.15
C PHE A 73 -15.93 -17.90 -22.74
N ILE A 74 -16.79 -18.90 -22.50
CA ILE A 74 -17.33 -19.20 -21.17
C ILE A 74 -16.51 -20.33 -20.57
N LEU A 75 -15.68 -20.00 -19.59
CA LEU A 75 -14.87 -20.93 -18.82
C LEU A 75 -15.65 -21.41 -17.60
N LYS A 76 -15.83 -22.72 -17.46
CA LYS A 76 -16.63 -23.37 -16.40
C LYS A 76 -15.94 -24.63 -15.88
N SER A 77 -16.43 -25.21 -14.79
CA SER A 77 -15.82 -26.41 -14.17
C SER A 77 -15.79 -27.65 -15.08
N THR A 78 -16.63 -27.69 -16.12
CA THR A 78 -16.64 -28.77 -17.12
C THR A 78 -15.73 -28.50 -18.33
N THR A 79 -15.02 -27.37 -18.37
CA THR A 79 -14.08 -27.06 -19.46
C THR A 79 -12.79 -27.84 -19.23
N PRO A 80 -12.38 -28.76 -20.13
CA PRO A 80 -11.12 -29.47 -19.96
C PRO A 80 -9.93 -28.59 -20.36
N ILE A 81 -8.79 -28.82 -19.70
CA ILE A 81 -7.47 -28.39 -20.16
C ILE A 81 -6.91 -29.53 -21.00
N ASN A 82 -6.99 -29.40 -22.33
CA ASN A 82 -6.56 -30.41 -23.29
C ASN A 82 -5.11 -30.16 -23.74
N LEU A 83 -4.22 -31.09 -23.41
CA LEU A 83 -2.83 -31.11 -23.85
C LEU A 83 -2.69 -31.93 -25.14
N GLN A 84 -2.18 -31.32 -26.20
CA GLN A 84 -2.05 -31.98 -27.52
C GLN A 84 -0.74 -32.75 -27.66
N ASP A 85 0.27 -32.38 -26.89
CA ASP A 85 1.60 -32.98 -26.85
C ASP A 85 1.82 -33.81 -25.58
N ALA A 86 2.68 -34.81 -25.69
CA ALA A 86 3.00 -35.74 -24.60
C ALA A 86 4.39 -35.48 -24.05
N SER A 87 4.48 -34.78 -22.92
CA SER A 87 5.70 -34.64 -22.14
C SER A 87 5.36 -34.40 -20.66
N ASP A 88 6.28 -34.74 -19.76
CA ASP A 88 6.11 -34.48 -18.32
C ASP A 88 6.03 -32.97 -18.03
N LEU A 89 6.77 -32.15 -18.79
CA LEU A 89 6.74 -30.69 -18.68
C LEU A 89 5.41 -30.09 -19.15
N MET A 90 4.82 -30.65 -20.22
CA MET A 90 3.49 -30.23 -20.68
C MET A 90 2.40 -30.61 -19.67
N GLN A 91 2.49 -31.82 -19.10
CA GLN A 91 1.58 -32.24 -18.02
C GLN A 91 1.70 -31.33 -16.81
N GLN A 92 2.92 -30.95 -16.43
CA GLN A 92 3.18 -30.00 -15.36
C GLN A 92 2.56 -28.62 -15.65
N ASN A 93 2.68 -28.11 -16.88
CA ASN A 93 2.02 -26.86 -17.29
C ASN A 93 0.50 -26.93 -17.18
N GLY A 94 -0.11 -28.03 -17.65
CA GLY A 94 -1.55 -28.26 -17.52
C GLY A 94 -2.00 -28.28 -16.05
N ASN A 95 -1.27 -28.99 -15.19
CA ASN A 95 -1.54 -29.05 -13.76
C ASN A 95 -1.36 -27.69 -13.09
N TYR A 96 -0.29 -26.95 -13.42
CA TYR A 96 -0.05 -25.61 -12.91
C TYR A 96 -1.21 -24.67 -13.26
N LEU A 97 -1.68 -24.67 -14.51
CA LEU A 97 -2.85 -23.88 -14.91
C LEU A 97 -4.10 -24.25 -14.10
N ALA A 98 -4.37 -25.55 -13.91
CA ALA A 98 -5.49 -26.02 -13.09
C ALA A 98 -5.39 -25.54 -11.63
N GLU A 99 -4.20 -25.63 -11.02
CA GLU A 99 -3.92 -25.16 -9.67
C GLU A 99 -4.12 -23.64 -9.54
N GLN A 100 -3.66 -22.85 -10.51
CA GLN A 100 -3.83 -21.39 -10.49
C GLN A 100 -5.29 -20.99 -10.70
N LEU A 101 -6.04 -21.66 -11.58
CA LEU A 101 -7.47 -21.40 -11.77
C LEU A 101 -8.27 -21.72 -10.50
N LEU A 102 -7.88 -22.79 -9.78
CA LEU A 102 -8.44 -23.08 -8.47
C LEU A 102 -8.07 -22.02 -7.43
N SER A 103 -6.80 -21.60 -7.36
CA SER A 103 -6.35 -20.60 -6.39
C SER A 103 -6.96 -19.22 -6.61
N TYR A 104 -7.02 -18.76 -7.86
CA TYR A 104 -7.41 -17.37 -8.20
C TYR A 104 -8.92 -17.21 -8.31
N TYR A 105 -9.61 -18.24 -8.81
CA TYR A 105 -11.01 -18.15 -9.21
C TYR A 105 -11.89 -19.26 -8.59
N ASN A 106 -11.33 -20.12 -7.74
CA ASN A 106 -12.01 -21.29 -7.16
C ASN A 106 -12.65 -22.20 -8.24
N LEU A 107 -12.00 -22.31 -9.40
CA LEU A 107 -12.50 -23.06 -10.56
C LEU A 107 -11.66 -24.31 -10.79
N SER A 108 -12.22 -25.48 -10.46
CA SER A 108 -11.58 -26.78 -10.64
C SER A 108 -11.80 -27.31 -12.06
N LEU A 109 -10.72 -27.51 -12.82
CA LEU A 109 -10.72 -28.06 -14.18
C LEU A 109 -9.95 -29.38 -14.22
N THR A 110 -10.32 -30.26 -15.16
CA THR A 110 -9.60 -31.50 -15.43
C THR A 110 -8.54 -31.28 -16.50
N VAL A 111 -7.35 -31.86 -16.28
CA VAL A 111 -6.30 -31.94 -17.30
C VAL A 111 -6.44 -33.25 -18.05
N GLU A 112 -6.52 -33.17 -19.37
CA GLU A 112 -6.69 -34.31 -20.26
C GLU A 112 -5.67 -34.26 -21.39
N GLN A 113 -5.43 -35.40 -22.02
CA GLN A 113 -4.47 -35.51 -23.10
C GLN A 113 -5.13 -36.03 -24.37
N ASN A 114 -5.27 -35.17 -25.38
CA ASN A 114 -5.77 -35.54 -26.70
C ASN A 114 -5.03 -34.77 -27.79
N LYS A 115 -4.43 -35.51 -28.74
CA LYS A 115 -3.69 -34.93 -29.88
C LYS A 115 -4.50 -33.99 -30.77
N LYS A 116 -5.83 -34.08 -30.75
CA LYS A 116 -6.71 -33.24 -31.55
C LYS A 116 -7.31 -32.13 -30.69
N PRO A 117 -7.45 -30.89 -31.23
CA PRO A 117 -8.17 -29.85 -30.55
C PRO A 117 -9.60 -30.27 -30.19
N GLN A 118 -10.02 -29.96 -28.97
CA GLN A 118 -11.38 -30.17 -28.49
C GLN A 118 -12.19 -28.86 -28.53
N LYS A 119 -13.52 -28.98 -28.67
CA LYS A 119 -14.44 -27.84 -28.51
C LYS A 119 -14.69 -27.59 -27.02
N ASP A 120 -14.99 -26.35 -26.68
CA ASP A 120 -15.31 -25.93 -25.30
C ASP A 120 -14.19 -26.26 -24.30
N ALA A 121 -12.94 -26.19 -24.76
CA ALA A 121 -11.72 -26.57 -24.05
C ALA A 121 -10.66 -25.46 -24.08
N ILE A 122 -9.72 -25.53 -23.13
CA ILE A 122 -8.41 -24.86 -23.23
C ILE A 122 -7.47 -25.83 -23.93
N ASN A 123 -7.10 -25.55 -25.17
CA ASN A 123 -6.23 -26.38 -25.99
C ASN A 123 -4.79 -25.85 -25.93
N ILE A 124 -3.86 -26.66 -25.42
CA ILE A 124 -2.45 -26.32 -25.28
C ILE A 124 -1.63 -27.22 -26.21
N ALA A 125 -0.73 -26.63 -27.00
CA ALA A 125 0.13 -27.36 -27.93
C ALA A 125 1.51 -26.70 -28.10
N LEU A 126 2.46 -27.48 -28.61
CA LEU A 126 3.74 -26.97 -29.09
C LEU A 126 3.72 -26.73 -30.61
N ASP A 127 4.49 -25.75 -31.05
CA ASP A 127 4.71 -25.46 -32.46
C ASP A 127 6.17 -25.10 -32.70
N SER A 128 6.90 -25.99 -33.37
CA SER A 128 8.34 -25.84 -33.63
C SER A 128 8.68 -24.69 -34.58
N ASP A 129 7.68 -24.11 -35.26
CA ASP A 129 7.90 -22.95 -36.12
C ASP A 129 7.98 -21.63 -35.32
N LEU A 130 7.59 -21.64 -34.04
CA LEU A 130 7.72 -20.51 -33.11
C LEU A 130 9.10 -20.48 -32.44
N ARG A 131 9.57 -19.29 -32.05
CA ARG A 131 10.79 -19.15 -31.23
C ARG A 131 10.59 -19.82 -29.87
N THR A 132 11.66 -20.23 -29.21
CA THR A 132 11.62 -21.00 -27.96
C THR A 132 10.67 -20.44 -26.90
N ASP A 133 10.70 -19.12 -26.64
CA ASP A 133 9.86 -18.46 -25.63
C ASP A 133 8.66 -17.72 -26.22
N GLU A 134 8.42 -17.87 -27.53
CA GLU A 134 7.28 -17.28 -28.22
C GLU A 134 6.02 -18.11 -28.02
N TYR A 135 4.90 -17.43 -27.80
CA TYR A 135 3.59 -18.06 -27.70
C TYR A 135 2.49 -17.21 -28.35
N ILE A 136 1.46 -17.92 -28.79
CA ILE A 136 0.21 -17.38 -29.34
C ILE A 136 -0.94 -17.82 -28.43
N LEU A 137 -1.68 -16.86 -27.87
CA LEU A 137 -2.92 -17.09 -27.14
C LEU A 137 -4.10 -16.57 -27.97
N ASP A 138 -5.04 -17.46 -28.31
CA ASP A 138 -6.24 -17.13 -29.09
C ASP A 138 -7.49 -17.57 -28.32
N VAL A 139 -8.23 -16.59 -27.79
CA VAL A 139 -9.51 -16.77 -27.12
C VAL A 139 -10.62 -16.49 -28.14
N SER A 140 -11.40 -17.53 -28.46
CA SER A 140 -12.54 -17.45 -29.37
C SER A 140 -13.80 -18.00 -28.69
N GLN A 141 -14.96 -17.84 -29.33
CA GLN A 141 -16.21 -18.43 -28.83
C GLN A 141 -16.17 -19.96 -28.65
N LYS A 142 -15.32 -20.67 -29.39
CA LYS A 142 -15.32 -22.15 -29.43
C LYS A 142 -14.31 -22.79 -28.48
N SER A 143 -13.22 -22.09 -28.17
CA SER A 143 -12.11 -22.60 -27.37
C SER A 143 -11.14 -21.48 -27.04
N ILE A 144 -10.34 -21.70 -26.00
CA ILE A 144 -9.06 -21.01 -25.77
C ILE A 144 -7.96 -21.87 -26.39
N ARG A 145 -7.08 -21.30 -27.22
CA ARG A 145 -5.94 -22.00 -27.81
C ARG A 145 -4.64 -21.30 -27.40
N LEU A 146 -3.76 -22.03 -26.75
CA LEU A 146 -2.41 -21.58 -26.38
C LEU A 146 -1.38 -22.46 -27.09
N VAL A 147 -0.56 -21.85 -27.94
CA VAL A 147 0.49 -22.56 -28.68
C VAL A 147 1.83 -21.86 -28.51
N ALA A 148 2.89 -22.61 -28.28
CA ALA A 148 4.21 -22.02 -28.02
C ALA A 148 5.36 -22.84 -28.60
N GLY A 149 6.53 -22.22 -28.76
CA GLY A 149 7.74 -22.89 -29.27
C GLY A 149 8.41 -23.85 -28.28
N SER A 150 8.05 -23.80 -27.00
CA SER A 150 8.53 -24.72 -25.96
C SER A 150 7.56 -24.80 -24.78
N ASP A 151 7.78 -25.77 -23.88
CA ASP A 151 7.04 -25.85 -22.61
C ASP A 151 7.20 -24.57 -21.77
N ARG A 152 8.35 -23.88 -21.84
CA ARG A 152 8.56 -22.60 -21.15
C ARG A 152 7.72 -21.48 -21.78
N GLY A 153 7.61 -21.46 -23.11
CA GLY A 153 6.72 -20.54 -23.81
C GLY A 153 5.24 -20.76 -23.43
N VAL A 154 4.82 -22.03 -23.29
CA VAL A 154 3.48 -22.38 -22.77
C VAL A 154 3.30 -21.81 -21.37
N PHE A 155 4.28 -21.97 -20.48
CA PHE A 155 4.21 -21.44 -19.12
C PHE A 155 3.99 -19.92 -19.10
N TYR A 156 4.71 -19.15 -19.92
CA TYR A 156 4.48 -17.70 -20.03
C TYR A 156 3.10 -17.36 -20.60
N GLY A 157 2.62 -18.14 -21.57
CA GLY A 157 1.27 -18.00 -22.09
C GLY A 157 0.18 -18.30 -21.05
N ILE A 158 0.42 -19.23 -20.14
CA ILE A 158 -0.44 -19.46 -18.97
C ILE A 158 -0.46 -18.23 -18.06
N GLN A 159 0.70 -17.62 -17.75
CA GLN A 159 0.72 -16.38 -16.95
C GLN A 159 -0.10 -15.27 -17.60
N THR A 160 -0.06 -15.16 -18.92
CA THR A 160 -0.89 -14.19 -19.67
C THR A 160 -2.36 -14.56 -19.63
N LEU A 161 -2.73 -15.84 -19.83
CA LEU A 161 -4.12 -16.28 -19.75
C LEU A 161 -4.74 -15.97 -18.38
N LEU A 162 -3.99 -16.17 -17.29
CA LEU A 162 -4.44 -15.85 -15.94
C LEU A 162 -4.74 -14.36 -15.73
N GLN A 163 -4.06 -13.47 -16.46
CA GLN A 163 -4.29 -12.02 -16.44
C GLN A 163 -5.37 -11.55 -17.44
N VAL A 164 -5.64 -12.32 -18.50
CA VAL A 164 -6.73 -12.05 -19.46
C VAL A 164 -8.11 -12.29 -18.85
N ILE A 165 -8.21 -13.23 -17.90
CA ILE A 165 -9.45 -13.44 -17.14
C ILE A 165 -9.74 -12.16 -16.33
N PRO A 166 -10.96 -11.59 -16.41
CA PRO A 166 -11.30 -10.34 -15.71
C PRO A 166 -11.04 -10.41 -14.21
N SER A 167 -10.34 -9.40 -13.69
CA SER A 167 -9.99 -9.31 -12.27
C SER A 167 -11.20 -9.16 -11.33
N THR A 168 -12.37 -8.82 -11.87
CA THR A 168 -13.66 -8.81 -11.15
C THR A 168 -14.09 -10.20 -10.67
N TYR A 169 -13.56 -11.27 -11.27
CA TYR A 169 -13.82 -12.64 -10.85
C TYR A 169 -12.85 -13.17 -9.79
N LEU A 170 -11.80 -12.42 -9.43
CA LEU A 170 -10.87 -12.82 -8.38
C LEU A 170 -11.61 -12.92 -7.05
N SER A 171 -11.80 -14.14 -6.54
CA SER A 171 -12.52 -14.40 -5.30
C SER A 171 -12.19 -15.77 -4.75
N LYS A 172 -12.24 -15.90 -3.41
CA LYS A 172 -12.23 -17.21 -2.72
C LYS A 172 -13.60 -17.90 -2.73
N THR A 173 -14.63 -17.29 -3.32
CA THR A 173 -15.98 -17.85 -3.49
C THR A 173 -16.24 -18.14 -4.97
N SER A 174 -16.83 -19.31 -5.27
CA SER A 174 -17.03 -19.79 -6.65
C SER A 174 -17.83 -18.82 -7.52
N ALA A 175 -17.30 -18.49 -8.69
CA ALA A 175 -18.10 -18.06 -9.83
C ALA A 175 -18.29 -19.26 -10.77
N ASP A 176 -19.53 -19.71 -10.96
CA ASP A 176 -19.81 -20.93 -11.75
C ASP A 176 -19.39 -20.81 -13.22
N ASN A 177 -19.33 -19.59 -13.74
CA ASN A 177 -18.93 -19.27 -15.12
C ASN A 177 -18.08 -18.00 -15.14
N LEU A 178 -16.88 -18.08 -15.74
CA LEU A 178 -16.02 -16.94 -16.02
C LEU A 178 -16.14 -16.57 -17.50
N VAL A 179 -16.45 -15.31 -17.79
CA VAL A 179 -16.48 -14.81 -19.17
C VAL A 179 -15.10 -14.27 -19.51
N VAL A 180 -14.42 -14.91 -20.46
CA VAL A 180 -13.10 -14.50 -20.95
C VAL A 180 -13.29 -13.77 -22.28
N GLU A 181 -12.81 -12.53 -22.37
CA GLU A 181 -12.90 -11.72 -23.59
C GLU A 181 -12.09 -12.35 -24.74
N GLY A 182 -12.66 -12.31 -25.94
CA GLY A 182 -12.01 -12.84 -27.13
C GLY A 182 -10.84 -11.98 -27.55
N VAL A 183 -9.64 -12.57 -27.62
CA VAL A 183 -8.39 -11.89 -27.96
C VAL A 183 -7.45 -12.81 -28.70
N LYS A 184 -6.60 -12.22 -29.54
CA LYS A 184 -5.43 -12.89 -30.10
C LYS A 184 -4.16 -12.15 -29.66
N ILE A 185 -3.26 -12.86 -29.00
CA ILE A 185 -2.00 -12.34 -28.48
C ILE A 185 -0.86 -13.12 -29.12
N ASN A 186 0.14 -12.41 -29.64
CA ASN A 186 1.44 -12.98 -29.99
C ASN A 186 2.50 -12.28 -29.14
N ASP A 187 3.33 -13.05 -28.45
CA ASP A 187 4.22 -12.50 -27.44
C ASP A 187 5.50 -13.33 -27.24
N TYR A 188 6.57 -12.64 -26.86
CA TYR A 188 7.90 -13.19 -26.60
C TYR A 188 8.74 -12.17 -25.81
N PRO A 189 9.72 -12.61 -25.00
CA PRO A 189 10.53 -11.68 -24.21
C PRO A 189 11.55 -10.91 -25.04
N ARG A 190 11.81 -9.65 -24.66
CA ARG A 190 12.90 -8.81 -25.16
C ARG A 190 14.28 -9.35 -24.75
N PHE A 191 14.44 -9.75 -23.49
CA PHE A 191 15.71 -10.28 -22.96
C PHE A 191 15.59 -11.72 -22.51
N GLY A 192 16.63 -12.52 -22.78
CA GLY A 192 16.70 -13.93 -22.37
C GLY A 192 16.91 -14.12 -20.86
N TYR A 193 17.56 -13.16 -20.21
CA TYR A 193 17.75 -13.12 -18.75
C TYR A 193 16.84 -12.07 -18.11
N ARG A 194 15.96 -12.49 -17.20
CA ARG A 194 15.14 -11.59 -16.38
C ARG A 194 15.23 -12.10 -14.95
N GLY A 195 15.96 -11.39 -14.13
CA GLY A 195 16.34 -11.87 -12.80
C GLY A 195 15.75 -11.08 -11.64
N ALA A 196 15.66 -11.76 -10.50
CA ALA A 196 15.51 -11.13 -9.20
C ALA A 196 16.46 -11.83 -8.21
N MET A 197 17.14 -11.06 -7.38
CA MET A 197 18.02 -11.56 -6.34
C MET A 197 17.41 -11.40 -4.95
N LEU A 198 17.64 -12.41 -4.10
CA LEU A 198 17.29 -12.39 -2.69
C LEU A 198 18.51 -12.66 -1.83
N ASP A 199 18.83 -11.70 -0.96
CA ASP A 199 19.76 -11.85 0.15
C ASP A 199 19.07 -12.56 1.32
N VAL A 200 19.55 -13.77 1.64
CA VAL A 200 19.08 -14.57 2.78
C VAL A 200 20.11 -14.61 3.92
N CYS A 201 21.19 -13.83 3.79
CA CYS A 201 22.32 -13.80 4.72
C CYS A 201 22.13 -12.73 5.79
N ARG A 202 21.79 -11.50 5.38
CA ARG A 202 21.57 -10.39 6.32
C ARG A 202 20.33 -10.66 7.19
N HIS A 203 19.23 -11.06 6.58
CA HIS A 203 18.10 -11.71 7.25
C HIS A 203 17.70 -12.98 6.51
N PHE A 204 17.40 -14.05 7.26
CA PHE A 204 17.06 -15.36 6.75
C PHE A 204 15.56 -15.49 6.46
N PHE A 205 15.22 -16.17 5.37
CA PHE A 205 13.85 -16.48 4.96
C PHE A 205 13.67 -18.00 4.87
N SER A 206 12.56 -18.51 5.37
CA SER A 206 12.25 -19.94 5.36
C SER A 206 12.08 -20.49 3.93
N VAL A 207 12.12 -21.82 3.81
CA VAL A 207 11.88 -22.53 2.53
C VAL A 207 10.54 -22.12 1.89
N GLU A 208 9.49 -22.00 2.68
CA GLU A 208 8.16 -21.64 2.18
C GLU A 208 8.08 -20.18 1.74
N GLU A 209 8.77 -19.26 2.43
CA GLU A 209 8.90 -17.86 1.99
C GLU A 209 9.70 -17.75 0.69
N VAL A 210 10.77 -18.53 0.51
CA VAL A 210 11.53 -18.58 -0.75
C VAL A 210 10.67 -19.14 -1.89
N LYS A 211 9.86 -20.18 -1.65
CA LYS A 211 8.89 -20.69 -2.64
C LYS A 211 7.86 -19.63 -3.01
N ARG A 212 7.35 -18.88 -2.02
CA ARG A 212 6.41 -17.78 -2.26
C ARG A 212 7.05 -16.62 -3.03
N PHE A 213 8.34 -16.35 -2.83
CA PHE A 213 9.11 -15.43 -3.67
C PHE A 213 9.18 -15.93 -5.13
N ILE A 214 9.43 -17.23 -5.35
CA ILE A 214 9.42 -17.85 -6.68
C ILE A 214 8.03 -17.75 -7.36
N ASP A 215 6.93 -17.88 -6.62
CA ASP A 215 5.58 -17.65 -7.16
C ASP A 215 5.39 -16.20 -7.62
N ILE A 216 5.90 -15.23 -6.87
CA ILE A 216 5.92 -13.81 -7.28
C ILE A 216 6.73 -13.65 -8.58
N LEU A 217 7.91 -14.28 -8.69
CA LEU A 217 8.72 -14.21 -9.91
C LEU A 217 7.97 -14.79 -11.13
N ALA A 218 7.31 -15.94 -10.95
CA ALA A 218 6.56 -16.61 -11.99
C ALA A 218 5.41 -15.75 -12.53
N LEU A 219 4.64 -15.10 -11.65
CA LEU A 219 3.56 -14.16 -12.01
C LEU A 219 4.06 -13.05 -12.95
N HIS A 220 5.28 -12.59 -12.72
CA HIS A 220 5.93 -11.50 -13.47
C HIS A 220 6.74 -11.98 -14.68
N LYS A 221 6.69 -13.27 -15.02
CA LYS A 221 7.50 -13.88 -16.09
C LYS A 221 9.03 -13.69 -15.90
N ILE A 222 9.48 -13.50 -14.66
CA ILE A 222 10.90 -13.53 -14.27
C ILE A 222 11.35 -14.99 -14.33
N ASN A 223 12.52 -15.25 -14.92
CA ASN A 223 12.98 -16.62 -15.22
C ASN A 223 14.25 -17.01 -14.48
N THR A 224 14.85 -16.08 -13.74
CA THR A 224 16.09 -16.33 -13.02
C THR A 224 15.96 -15.84 -11.57
N PHE A 225 16.26 -16.74 -10.64
CA PHE A 225 16.38 -16.43 -9.23
C PHE A 225 17.86 -16.47 -8.84
N HIS A 226 18.45 -15.31 -8.59
CA HIS A 226 19.80 -15.22 -8.05
C HIS A 226 19.72 -15.32 -6.51
N TRP A 227 20.24 -16.40 -5.93
CA TRP A 227 20.15 -16.68 -4.51
C TRP A 227 21.48 -16.44 -3.79
N HIS A 228 21.56 -15.36 -3.01
CA HIS A 228 22.76 -14.97 -2.27
C HIS A 228 22.85 -15.69 -0.93
N LEU A 229 23.67 -16.75 -0.89
CA LEU A 229 23.64 -17.78 0.16
C LEU A 229 24.74 -17.63 1.21
N THR A 230 25.73 -16.76 1.00
CA THR A 230 26.82 -16.55 1.95
C THR A 230 27.27 -15.10 2.01
N GLU A 231 27.48 -14.60 3.22
CA GLU A 231 28.00 -13.25 3.47
C GLU A 231 28.68 -13.18 4.86
N ASP A 232 29.35 -12.07 5.20
CA ASP A 232 29.89 -11.75 6.51
C ASP A 232 28.93 -12.02 7.69
N GLN A 233 27.65 -11.68 7.56
CA GLN A 233 26.66 -11.81 8.64
C GLN A 233 25.92 -13.15 8.67
N GLY A 234 26.23 -14.08 7.75
CA GLY A 234 25.63 -15.41 7.77
C GLY A 234 26.03 -16.31 6.60
N TRP A 235 26.25 -17.59 6.91
CA TRP A 235 26.39 -18.67 5.94
C TRP A 235 25.13 -19.54 5.94
N ARG A 236 24.44 -19.64 4.79
CA ARG A 236 23.07 -20.17 4.71
C ARG A 236 22.93 -21.51 3.99
N ILE A 237 24.02 -22.10 3.52
CA ILE A 237 23.99 -23.37 2.78
C ILE A 237 24.75 -24.48 3.51
N GLU A 238 24.15 -25.64 3.66
CA GLU A 238 24.85 -26.81 4.20
C GLU A 238 25.92 -27.34 3.23
N ILE A 239 27.17 -27.38 3.69
CA ILE A 239 28.30 -28.04 3.01
C ILE A 239 28.78 -29.19 3.89
N LYS A 240 28.59 -30.43 3.44
CA LYS A 240 28.84 -31.65 4.24
C LYS A 240 30.30 -31.77 4.64
N LYS A 241 31.23 -31.39 3.76
CA LYS A 241 32.67 -31.41 4.05
C LYS A 241 33.09 -30.35 5.08
N TYR A 242 32.29 -29.29 5.26
CA TYR A 242 32.59 -28.18 6.15
C TYR A 242 31.41 -27.85 7.09
N PRO A 243 31.04 -28.76 8.03
CA PRO A 243 29.83 -28.61 8.86
C PRO A 243 29.82 -27.34 9.71
N LYS A 244 30.98 -26.85 10.17
CA LYS A 244 31.06 -25.62 10.96
C LYS A 244 30.56 -24.37 10.22
N LEU A 245 30.49 -24.38 8.89
CA LEU A 245 29.93 -23.25 8.14
C LEU A 245 28.48 -22.98 8.57
N THR A 246 27.70 -24.02 8.87
CA THR A 246 26.33 -23.84 9.39
C THR A 246 26.25 -23.96 10.91
N GLU A 247 27.07 -24.78 11.58
CA GLU A 247 27.07 -24.85 13.06
C GLU A 247 27.51 -23.53 13.73
N ILE A 248 28.42 -22.79 13.10
CA ILE A 248 28.96 -21.52 13.60
C ILE A 248 28.56 -20.37 12.67
N GLY A 249 28.90 -20.49 11.38
CA GLY A 249 28.75 -19.39 10.42
C GLY A 249 27.31 -18.96 10.14
N SER A 250 26.30 -19.77 10.50
CA SER A 250 24.89 -19.41 10.33
C SER A 250 24.30 -18.61 11.50
N VAL A 251 25.02 -18.42 12.60
CA VAL A 251 24.48 -17.76 13.80
C VAL A 251 25.34 -16.58 14.21
N ARG A 252 24.74 -15.39 14.29
CA ARG A 252 25.34 -14.20 14.92
C ARG A 252 24.73 -13.98 16.30
N ALA A 253 25.49 -13.36 17.19
CA ALA A 253 25.07 -13.20 18.60
C ALA A 253 24.01 -12.11 18.81
N GLN A 254 23.96 -11.11 17.92
CA GLN A 254 23.08 -9.96 17.98
C GLN A 254 23.01 -9.27 16.60
N THR A 255 22.00 -8.46 16.38
CA THR A 255 21.77 -7.71 15.14
C THR A 255 21.71 -6.21 15.40
N LEU A 256 22.32 -5.42 14.52
CA LEU A 256 22.21 -3.95 14.54
C LEU A 256 20.74 -3.53 14.31
N VAL A 257 20.20 -2.70 15.21
CA VAL A 257 18.78 -2.28 15.21
C VAL A 257 18.57 -0.96 14.47
N ASN A 258 19.48 -0.01 14.66
CA ASN A 258 19.41 1.32 14.04
C ASN A 258 20.29 1.41 12.78
N HIS A 259 20.37 2.58 12.16
CA HIS A 259 21.04 2.70 10.88
C HIS A 259 22.57 2.55 11.04
N TYR A 260 23.27 1.83 10.15
CA TYR A 260 24.73 1.61 10.28
C TYR A 260 25.56 2.90 10.23
N ASN A 261 25.01 3.97 9.65
CA ASN A 261 25.62 5.31 9.64
C ASN A 261 25.39 6.11 10.95
N ASP A 262 24.60 5.59 11.90
CA ASP A 262 24.39 6.27 13.16
C ASP A 262 25.68 6.27 14.01
N LYS A 263 25.89 7.35 14.76
CA LYS A 263 27.10 7.52 15.59
C LYS A 263 27.23 6.49 16.70
N VAL A 264 26.09 5.98 17.17
CA VAL A 264 26.00 4.95 18.21
C VAL A 264 25.23 3.80 17.61
N HIS A 265 25.86 2.62 17.59
CA HIS A 265 25.22 1.38 17.14
C HIS A 265 24.48 0.73 18.30
N LEU A 266 23.20 0.44 18.09
CA LEU A 266 22.32 -0.23 19.04
C LEU A 266 22.07 -1.66 18.55
N TYR A 267 22.20 -2.62 19.44
CA TYR A 267 22.03 -4.04 19.15
C TYR A 267 20.86 -4.61 19.95
N ASP A 268 20.17 -5.60 19.40
CA ASP A 268 19.07 -6.30 20.08
C ASP A 268 19.54 -7.23 21.19
N GLY A 269 20.78 -7.73 21.12
CA GLY A 269 21.34 -8.69 22.06
C GLY A 269 20.82 -10.12 21.86
N GLU A 270 20.14 -10.40 20.74
CA GLU A 270 19.44 -11.65 20.50
C GLU A 270 20.16 -12.50 19.43
N PRO A 271 20.51 -13.77 19.73
CA PRO A 271 21.09 -14.66 18.72
C PRO A 271 20.16 -14.86 17.53
N TYR A 272 20.70 -14.69 16.31
CA TYR A 272 19.94 -14.78 15.07
C TYR A 272 20.63 -15.71 14.07
N GLY A 273 19.87 -16.57 13.40
CA GLY A 273 20.43 -17.49 12.42
C GLY A 273 19.41 -18.32 11.65
N GLY A 274 19.90 -19.37 11.01
CA GLY A 274 19.16 -20.23 10.09
C GLY A 274 19.99 -20.58 8.86
N TYR A 275 19.75 -21.74 8.28
CA TYR A 275 20.38 -22.19 7.05
C TYR A 275 19.51 -23.24 6.36
N TYR A 276 19.76 -23.49 5.07
CA TYR A 276 19.12 -24.53 4.30
C TYR A 276 19.99 -25.79 4.29
N THR A 277 19.38 -26.92 4.61
CA THR A 277 19.95 -28.23 4.33
C THR A 277 20.00 -28.47 2.82
N GLN A 278 20.87 -29.39 2.39
CA GLN A 278 20.95 -29.77 0.98
C GLN A 278 19.62 -30.29 0.42
N GLU A 279 18.83 -31.02 1.22
CA GLU A 279 17.52 -31.52 0.80
C GLU A 279 16.48 -30.40 0.64
N GLN A 280 16.51 -29.40 1.53
CA GLN A 280 15.67 -28.21 1.37
C GLN A 280 16.04 -27.41 0.12
N ILE A 281 17.33 -27.30 -0.20
CA ILE A 281 17.78 -26.65 -1.45
C ILE A 281 17.28 -27.42 -2.67
N LYS A 282 17.42 -28.76 -2.69
CA LYS A 282 16.90 -29.59 -3.78
C LYS A 282 15.39 -29.43 -3.95
N ASP A 283 14.64 -29.35 -2.86
CA ASP A 283 13.20 -29.09 -2.90
C ASP A 283 12.88 -27.71 -3.52
N VAL A 284 13.58 -26.65 -3.11
CA VAL A 284 13.42 -25.30 -3.69
C VAL A 284 13.81 -25.27 -5.18
N VAL A 285 14.91 -25.93 -5.55
CA VAL A 285 15.36 -26.05 -6.95
C VAL A 285 14.30 -26.77 -7.79
N ALA A 286 13.77 -27.89 -7.32
CA ALA A 286 12.70 -28.62 -8.00
C ALA A 286 11.42 -27.77 -8.10
N TYR A 287 11.11 -26.98 -7.07
CA TYR A 287 9.97 -26.07 -7.08
C TYR A 287 10.11 -24.94 -8.12
N ALA A 288 11.29 -24.35 -8.24
CA ALA A 288 11.61 -23.33 -9.23
C ALA A 288 11.61 -23.88 -10.66
N GLN A 289 12.16 -25.09 -10.88
CA GLN A 289 12.14 -25.77 -12.17
C GLN A 289 10.70 -26.00 -12.66
N LYS A 290 9.76 -26.31 -11.75
CA LYS A 290 8.34 -26.45 -12.09
C LYS A 290 7.70 -25.15 -12.63
N ARG A 291 8.36 -24.02 -12.43
CA ARG A 291 7.96 -22.68 -12.88
C ARG A 291 8.92 -22.11 -13.93
N PHE A 292 9.79 -22.96 -14.50
CA PHE A 292 10.81 -22.59 -15.47
C PHE A 292 11.75 -21.47 -14.99
N ILE A 293 11.99 -21.40 -13.67
CA ILE A 293 12.92 -20.47 -13.05
C ILE A 293 14.23 -21.19 -12.77
N THR A 294 15.33 -20.64 -13.31
CA THR A 294 16.69 -21.11 -13.02
C THR A 294 17.18 -20.46 -11.73
N ILE A 295 17.67 -21.26 -10.78
CA ILE A 295 18.31 -20.73 -9.58
C ILE A 295 19.82 -20.65 -9.80
N ILE A 296 20.37 -19.44 -9.72
CA ILE A 296 21.81 -19.18 -9.74
C ILE A 296 22.26 -18.99 -8.29
N PRO A 297 23.04 -19.92 -7.71
CA PRO A 297 23.58 -19.74 -6.38
C PRO A 297 24.73 -18.72 -6.41
N GLU A 298 24.79 -17.86 -5.40
CA GLU A 298 25.96 -17.04 -5.11
C GLU A 298 26.63 -17.48 -3.81
N ILE A 299 27.91 -17.79 -3.94
CA ILE A 299 28.85 -17.95 -2.82
C ILE A 299 29.88 -16.84 -2.97
N ASP A 300 29.68 -15.73 -2.25
CA ASP A 300 30.52 -14.55 -2.41
C ASP A 300 31.95 -14.78 -1.88
N MET A 301 32.92 -14.42 -2.71
CA MET A 301 34.35 -14.60 -2.47
C MET A 301 35.18 -13.68 -3.38
N PRO A 302 36.38 -13.24 -2.96
CA PRO A 302 37.06 -13.53 -1.70
C PRO A 302 36.77 -12.52 -0.57
N GLY A 303 35.97 -11.48 -0.84
CA GLY A 303 35.36 -10.59 0.16
C GLY A 303 34.15 -11.24 0.83
N HIS A 304 33.46 -10.53 1.72
CA HIS A 304 32.17 -10.98 2.31
C HIS A 304 32.16 -12.40 2.91
N VAL A 305 33.28 -12.83 3.51
CA VAL A 305 33.51 -14.21 3.97
C VAL A 305 33.65 -14.34 5.49
N THR A 306 33.35 -13.31 6.28
CA THR A 306 33.60 -13.34 7.73
C THR A 306 32.87 -14.49 8.43
N ALA A 307 31.67 -14.90 7.97
CA ALA A 307 30.98 -16.08 8.49
C ALA A 307 31.78 -17.37 8.29
N ALA A 308 32.43 -17.54 7.13
CA ALA A 308 33.31 -18.67 6.86
C ALA A 308 34.60 -18.61 7.69
N LEU A 309 35.17 -17.40 7.88
CA LEU A 309 36.35 -17.20 8.72
C LEU A 309 36.07 -17.47 10.21
N ALA A 310 34.86 -17.18 10.70
CA ALA A 310 34.44 -17.55 12.06
C ALA A 310 34.36 -19.07 12.25
N ALA A 311 33.91 -19.80 11.23
CA ALA A 311 33.84 -21.26 11.24
C ALA A 311 35.22 -21.92 11.09
N TYR A 312 36.07 -21.38 10.21
CA TYR A 312 37.39 -21.90 9.85
C TYR A 312 38.45 -20.78 9.81
N PRO A 313 38.94 -20.31 10.97
CA PRO A 313 39.90 -19.21 11.08
C PRO A 313 41.22 -19.41 10.31
N GLN A 314 41.60 -20.67 10.03
CA GLN A 314 42.81 -20.98 9.27
C GLN A 314 42.79 -20.44 7.82
N LEU A 315 41.60 -20.13 7.29
CA LEU A 315 41.39 -19.55 5.95
C LEU A 315 41.76 -18.05 5.88
N ALA A 316 41.86 -17.37 7.01
CA ALA A 316 42.25 -15.96 7.08
C ALA A 316 43.76 -15.76 6.88
N CYS A 317 44.18 -14.54 6.55
CA CYS A 317 45.62 -14.20 6.42
C CYS A 317 46.40 -14.44 7.72
N LYS A 318 45.72 -14.40 8.86
CA LYS A 318 46.29 -14.68 10.18
C LYS A 318 45.53 -15.83 10.84
N ALA A 319 46.12 -17.01 10.84
CA ALA A 319 45.45 -18.25 11.27
C ALA A 319 45.12 -18.33 12.77
N ASN A 320 45.68 -17.44 13.61
CA ASN A 320 45.54 -17.50 15.08
C ASN A 320 44.63 -16.39 15.64
N GLU A 321 43.90 -15.66 14.80
CA GLU A 321 42.89 -14.68 15.26
C GLU A 321 41.53 -15.37 15.42
N THR A 322 40.76 -14.95 16.42
CA THR A 322 39.37 -15.40 16.60
C THR A 322 38.46 -14.44 15.84
N PHE A 323 37.65 -14.98 14.93
CA PHE A 323 36.65 -14.23 14.18
C PHE A 323 35.25 -14.47 14.74
N LYS A 324 34.36 -13.50 14.52
CA LYS A 324 32.93 -13.62 14.84
C LYS A 324 32.15 -13.39 13.56
N VAL A 325 31.01 -14.07 13.41
CA VAL A 325 30.01 -13.75 12.38
C VAL A 325 29.61 -12.27 12.53
N GLY A 326 29.47 -11.57 11.41
CA GLY A 326 29.20 -10.13 11.41
C GLY A 326 27.87 -9.79 12.11
N GLU A 327 27.94 -8.82 13.03
CA GLU A 327 26.78 -8.33 13.81
C GLU A 327 26.25 -6.99 13.28
N LYS A 328 26.96 -6.38 12.31
CA LYS A 328 26.65 -5.09 11.67
C LYS A 328 26.81 -5.18 10.15
N TRP A 329 26.29 -4.17 9.47
CA TRP A 329 26.34 -4.03 8.01
C TRP A 329 27.61 -3.35 7.51
N GLY A 330 27.87 -3.49 6.20
CA GLY A 330 28.96 -2.81 5.47
C GLY A 330 30.14 -3.72 5.16
N VAL A 331 31.25 -3.12 4.71
CA VAL A 331 32.42 -3.84 4.19
C VAL A 331 33.41 -4.22 5.30
N PHE A 332 33.77 -5.50 5.36
CA PHE A 332 34.72 -6.05 6.32
C PHE A 332 36.10 -6.22 5.70
N LYS A 333 37.15 -5.95 6.49
CA LYS A 333 38.55 -6.05 6.04
C LYS A 333 39.09 -7.48 6.06
N ASP A 334 38.42 -8.37 6.78
CA ASP A 334 38.84 -9.75 6.97
C ASP A 334 38.32 -10.59 5.80
N VAL A 335 39.22 -10.86 4.86
CA VAL A 335 38.95 -11.54 3.59
C VAL A 335 39.69 -12.87 3.49
N LEU A 336 39.29 -13.71 2.53
CA LEU A 336 39.92 -15.01 2.28
C LEU A 336 41.41 -14.84 1.95
N CYS A 337 42.28 -15.68 2.52
CA CYS A 337 43.72 -15.59 2.26
C CYS A 337 44.10 -16.28 0.95
N ILE A 338 44.22 -15.51 -0.13
CA ILE A 338 44.61 -16.02 -1.46
C ILE A 338 46.02 -16.60 -1.48
N GLY A 339 46.89 -16.23 -0.53
CA GLY A 339 48.25 -16.78 -0.45
C GLY A 339 48.35 -18.25 -0.05
N LYS A 340 47.25 -18.88 0.39
CA LYS A 340 47.23 -20.25 0.93
C LYS A 340 46.55 -21.21 -0.03
N GLU A 341 47.18 -22.34 -0.28
CA GLU A 341 46.60 -23.44 -1.07
C GLU A 341 45.30 -23.97 -0.42
N SER A 342 45.25 -24.03 0.91
CA SER A 342 44.06 -24.45 1.65
C SER A 342 42.81 -23.58 1.38
N SER A 343 42.99 -22.32 0.97
CA SER A 343 41.87 -21.44 0.60
C SER A 343 41.25 -21.86 -0.73
N PHE A 344 42.08 -22.26 -1.71
CA PHE A 344 41.60 -22.80 -2.98
C PHE A 344 40.96 -24.16 -2.79
N GLU A 345 41.59 -25.05 -2.02
CA GLU A 345 40.99 -26.35 -1.67
C GLU A 345 39.62 -26.15 -0.99
N PHE A 346 39.49 -25.20 -0.07
CA PHE A 346 38.20 -24.87 0.54
C PHE A 346 37.15 -24.47 -0.50
N VAL A 347 37.48 -23.51 -1.36
CA VAL A 347 36.58 -23.00 -2.41
C VAL A 347 36.17 -24.10 -3.38
N GLU A 348 37.12 -24.87 -3.90
CA GLU A 348 36.84 -25.97 -4.85
C GLU A 348 35.89 -27.00 -4.22
N ASN A 349 36.14 -27.39 -2.98
CA ASN A 349 35.29 -28.34 -2.27
C ASN A 349 33.87 -27.80 -2.01
N VAL A 350 33.73 -26.53 -1.66
CA VAL A 350 32.41 -25.88 -1.52
C VAL A 350 31.70 -25.86 -2.87
N LEU A 351 32.39 -25.45 -3.93
CA LEU A 351 31.81 -25.34 -5.28
C LEU A 351 31.40 -26.70 -5.85
N LEU A 352 32.12 -27.79 -5.55
CA LEU A 352 31.70 -29.15 -5.92
C LEU A 352 30.33 -29.48 -5.34
N GLU A 353 30.14 -29.29 -4.03
CA GLU A 353 28.84 -29.55 -3.41
C GLU A 353 27.75 -28.58 -3.91
N VAL A 354 28.08 -27.31 -4.18
CA VAL A 354 27.13 -26.35 -4.76
C VAL A 354 26.70 -26.79 -6.17
N MET A 355 27.63 -27.21 -7.03
CA MET A 355 27.32 -27.66 -8.40
C MET A 355 26.46 -28.94 -8.42
N ASP A 356 26.55 -29.78 -7.40
CA ASP A 356 25.70 -30.96 -7.23
C ASP A 356 24.25 -30.60 -6.86
N LEU A 357 24.06 -29.48 -6.16
CA LEU A 357 22.74 -29.00 -5.71
C LEU A 357 22.03 -28.15 -6.77
N PHE A 358 22.80 -27.36 -7.53
CA PHE A 358 22.26 -26.38 -8.47
C PHE A 358 22.59 -26.78 -9.91
N PRO A 359 21.58 -27.12 -10.73
CA PRO A 359 21.80 -27.53 -12.12
C PRO A 359 22.13 -26.35 -13.05
N SER A 360 22.08 -25.10 -12.57
CA SER A 360 22.36 -23.90 -13.35
C SER A 360 23.71 -23.97 -14.06
N LYS A 361 23.74 -23.52 -15.32
CA LYS A 361 24.99 -23.32 -16.06
C LYS A 361 25.90 -22.31 -15.36
N TYR A 362 25.31 -21.28 -14.76
CA TYR A 362 26.01 -20.20 -14.10
C TYR A 362 26.12 -20.42 -12.60
N ILE A 363 27.29 -20.10 -12.05
CA ILE A 363 27.54 -19.94 -10.61
C ILE A 363 28.03 -18.51 -10.39
N HIS A 364 27.41 -17.80 -9.45
CA HIS A 364 27.85 -16.46 -9.08
C HIS A 364 28.89 -16.57 -7.96
N ILE A 365 30.04 -15.91 -8.13
CA ILE A 365 31.13 -15.96 -7.14
C ILE A 365 31.26 -14.65 -6.35
N GLY A 366 30.37 -13.70 -6.61
CA GLY A 366 30.41 -12.36 -6.06
C GLY A 366 31.63 -11.59 -6.52
N GLY A 367 32.52 -11.27 -5.58
CA GLY A 367 33.77 -10.56 -5.84
C GLY A 367 33.67 -9.04 -5.72
N ASP A 368 32.61 -8.54 -5.11
CA ASP A 368 32.44 -7.14 -4.77
C ASP A 368 33.21 -6.75 -3.49
N GLU A 369 33.44 -5.45 -3.36
CA GLU A 369 33.92 -4.75 -2.16
C GLU A 369 35.09 -5.41 -1.39
N CYS A 370 35.99 -6.15 -2.06
CA CYS A 370 37.05 -6.93 -1.41
C CYS A 370 38.27 -6.08 -1.00
N PRO A 371 38.49 -5.76 0.29
CA PRO A 371 39.57 -4.86 0.70
C PRO A 371 40.92 -5.58 0.73
N THR A 372 41.98 -4.92 0.26
CA THR A 372 43.31 -5.53 0.07
C THR A 372 44.22 -5.41 1.29
N GLU A 373 43.78 -4.75 2.37
CA GLU A 373 44.63 -4.41 3.52
C GLU A 373 45.22 -5.63 4.23
N ARG A 374 44.52 -6.76 4.24
CA ARG A 374 45.02 -8.01 4.82
C ARG A 374 46.08 -8.65 3.94
N TRP A 375 45.87 -8.72 2.63
CA TRP A 375 46.84 -9.30 1.68
C TRP A 375 48.14 -8.51 1.65
N LYS A 376 48.09 -7.18 1.78
CA LYS A 376 49.27 -6.32 1.85
C LYS A 376 50.21 -6.66 3.01
N LYS A 377 49.66 -7.19 4.10
CA LYS A 377 50.42 -7.54 5.32
C LYS A 377 50.65 -9.04 5.47
N CYS A 378 50.13 -9.86 4.56
CA CYS A 378 50.15 -11.32 4.65
C CYS A 378 51.40 -11.88 3.93
N PRO A 379 52.34 -12.54 4.64
CA PRO A 379 53.54 -13.10 4.02
C PRO A 379 53.24 -14.10 2.90
N ASP A 380 52.20 -14.94 3.05
CA ASP A 380 51.80 -15.92 2.05
C ASP A 380 51.28 -15.25 0.77
N CYS A 381 50.45 -14.20 0.91
CA CYS A 381 49.97 -13.41 -0.23
C CYS A 381 51.12 -12.72 -0.95
N GLN A 382 52.04 -12.09 -0.21
CA GLN A 382 53.20 -11.42 -0.81
C GLN A 382 54.13 -12.43 -1.53
N LYS A 383 54.31 -13.62 -0.97
CA LYS A 383 55.06 -14.72 -1.59
C LYS A 383 54.40 -15.18 -2.90
N LEU A 384 53.08 -15.37 -2.91
CA LEU A 384 52.33 -15.74 -4.12
C LEU A 384 52.44 -14.66 -5.19
N MET A 385 52.29 -13.38 -4.82
CA MET A 385 52.44 -12.26 -5.75
C MET A 385 53.83 -12.26 -6.41
N ALA A 386 54.89 -12.43 -5.62
CA ALA A 386 56.25 -12.52 -6.14
C ALA A 386 56.43 -13.72 -7.08
N ALA A 387 55.89 -14.89 -6.72
CA ALA A 387 56.00 -16.11 -7.51
C ALA A 387 55.25 -16.04 -8.85
N LYS A 388 54.13 -15.31 -8.90
CA LYS A 388 53.28 -15.16 -10.09
C LYS A 388 53.51 -13.85 -10.85
N GLY A 389 54.43 -13.00 -10.39
CA GLY A 389 54.72 -11.70 -11.01
C GLY A 389 53.54 -10.71 -10.96
N LEU A 390 52.72 -10.76 -9.90
CA LEU A 390 51.52 -9.93 -9.75
C LEU A 390 51.90 -8.56 -9.16
N ASN A 391 51.71 -7.49 -9.94
CA ASN A 391 52.00 -6.12 -9.51
C ASN A 391 50.76 -5.45 -8.90
N GLY A 392 50.75 -5.34 -7.57
CA GLY A 392 49.68 -4.72 -6.77
C GLY A 392 48.66 -5.73 -6.26
N GLU A 393 48.16 -5.52 -5.04
CA GLU A 393 47.33 -6.49 -4.32
C GLU A 393 45.98 -6.76 -4.99
N SER A 394 45.41 -5.81 -5.74
CA SER A 394 44.18 -6.05 -6.51
C SER A 394 44.35 -7.14 -7.58
N ARG A 395 45.58 -7.39 -8.05
CA ARG A 395 45.88 -8.50 -8.97
C ARG A 395 45.74 -9.87 -8.31
N LEU A 396 45.79 -9.97 -6.98
CA LEU A 396 45.49 -11.23 -6.29
C LEU A 396 44.03 -11.63 -6.46
N GLN A 397 43.10 -10.67 -6.39
CA GLN A 397 41.68 -10.95 -6.64
C GLN A 397 41.46 -11.46 -8.06
N ASN A 398 42.08 -10.82 -9.06
CA ASN A 398 42.01 -11.29 -10.45
C ASN A 398 42.60 -12.69 -10.62
N TYR A 399 43.74 -12.97 -9.98
CA TYR A 399 44.33 -14.31 -9.97
C TYR A 399 43.37 -15.33 -9.37
N PHE A 400 42.77 -15.02 -8.24
CA PHE A 400 41.77 -15.87 -7.59
C PHE A 400 40.55 -16.12 -8.49
N THR A 401 39.95 -15.06 -9.04
CA THR A 401 38.83 -15.16 -9.99
C THR A 401 39.18 -16.04 -11.19
N GLY A 402 40.37 -15.89 -11.77
CA GLY A 402 40.81 -16.73 -12.89
C GLY A 402 40.98 -18.20 -12.53
N GLN A 403 41.44 -18.50 -11.31
CA GLN A 403 41.52 -19.89 -10.83
C GLN A 403 40.13 -20.50 -10.62
N VAL A 404 39.21 -19.76 -10.01
CA VAL A 404 37.82 -20.22 -9.79
C VAL A 404 37.07 -20.37 -11.11
N GLU A 405 37.29 -19.47 -12.07
CA GLU A 405 36.74 -19.59 -13.42
C GLU A 405 37.22 -20.86 -14.12
N ALA A 406 38.53 -21.12 -14.12
CA ALA A 406 39.08 -22.32 -14.73
C ALA A 406 38.52 -23.59 -14.09
N PHE A 407 38.39 -23.61 -12.76
CA PHE A 407 37.79 -24.73 -12.04
C PHE A 407 36.33 -24.96 -12.45
N LEU A 408 35.52 -23.90 -12.51
CA LEU A 408 34.11 -24.01 -12.92
C LEU A 408 33.98 -24.46 -14.37
N GLN A 409 34.84 -23.99 -15.28
CA GLN A 409 34.87 -24.43 -16.68
C GLN A 409 35.24 -25.90 -16.83
N GLU A 410 36.20 -26.42 -16.05
CA GLU A 410 36.54 -27.84 -16.02
C GLU A 410 35.34 -28.73 -15.64
N HIS A 411 34.40 -28.17 -14.87
CA HIS A 411 33.15 -28.82 -14.45
C HIS A 411 31.93 -28.41 -15.29
N GLY A 412 32.14 -27.79 -16.46
CA GLY A 412 31.08 -27.43 -17.41
C GLY A 412 30.18 -26.27 -16.94
N ARG A 413 30.65 -25.42 -16.04
CA ARG A 413 29.96 -24.23 -15.54
C ARG A 413 30.62 -22.94 -16.02
N GLU A 414 29.87 -21.85 -15.96
CA GLU A 414 30.34 -20.50 -16.29
C GLU A 414 30.18 -19.57 -15.09
N ILE A 415 31.07 -18.57 -15.00
CA ILE A 415 31.08 -17.63 -13.87
C ILE A 415 30.20 -16.41 -14.14
N ILE A 416 29.57 -15.93 -13.07
CA ILE A 416 29.11 -14.55 -12.96
C ILE A 416 29.83 -13.91 -11.77
N GLY A 417 30.24 -12.64 -11.91
CA GLY A 417 30.65 -11.84 -10.76
C GLY A 417 30.34 -10.36 -10.93
N TRP A 418 30.37 -9.64 -9.82
CA TRP A 418 30.12 -8.20 -9.77
C TRP A 418 31.20 -7.42 -10.52
N ASP A 419 30.87 -6.24 -11.05
CA ASP A 419 31.71 -5.51 -12.00
C ASP A 419 33.13 -5.15 -11.51
N GLU A 420 33.42 -5.25 -10.21
CA GLU A 420 34.76 -5.24 -9.61
C GLU A 420 35.71 -6.26 -10.23
N ILE A 421 35.23 -7.43 -10.66
CA ILE A 421 36.10 -8.45 -11.27
C ILE A 421 36.69 -8.00 -12.62
N LEU A 422 36.25 -6.86 -13.16
CA LEU A 422 36.89 -6.18 -14.29
C LEU A 422 38.23 -5.51 -13.95
N GLU A 423 38.47 -5.20 -12.67
CA GLU A 423 39.59 -4.40 -12.16
C GLU A 423 40.92 -5.18 -12.15
N GLY A 424 41.40 -5.57 -13.34
CA GLY A 424 42.69 -6.22 -13.54
C GLY A 424 42.74 -7.26 -14.66
N GLY A 425 41.79 -7.20 -15.59
CA GLY A 425 41.76 -8.06 -16.77
C GLY A 425 40.98 -9.34 -16.49
N ILE A 426 39.97 -9.58 -17.30
CA ILE A 426 39.04 -10.69 -17.15
C ILE A 426 39.05 -11.55 -18.42
N SER A 427 38.78 -12.84 -18.28
CA SER A 427 38.52 -13.69 -19.44
C SER A 427 37.30 -13.19 -20.22
N GLN A 428 37.29 -13.39 -21.54
CA GLN A 428 36.12 -13.11 -22.38
C GLN A 428 34.93 -14.03 -22.07
N THR A 429 35.18 -15.16 -21.41
CA THR A 429 34.14 -16.14 -21.01
C THR A 429 33.36 -15.74 -19.77
N ALA A 430 33.88 -14.81 -18.97
CA ALA A 430 33.22 -14.38 -17.74
C ALA A 430 32.00 -13.50 -18.05
N THR A 431 30.91 -13.73 -17.33
CA THR A 431 29.71 -12.88 -17.37
C THR A 431 29.80 -11.83 -16.26
N ILE A 432 29.50 -10.57 -16.59
CA ILE A 432 29.62 -9.44 -15.67
C ILE A 432 28.26 -8.97 -15.20
N MET A 433 28.08 -8.84 -13.88
CA MET A 433 26.91 -8.20 -13.28
C MET A 433 27.22 -6.76 -12.87
N SER A 434 26.64 -5.78 -13.57
CA SER A 434 26.98 -4.35 -13.42
C SER A 434 26.10 -3.65 -12.40
N TRP A 435 26.64 -3.38 -11.21
CA TRP A 435 25.88 -2.84 -10.09
C TRP A 435 26.26 -1.40 -9.69
N ARG A 436 27.51 -0.95 -9.91
CA ARG A 436 27.98 0.41 -9.55
C ARG A 436 27.54 1.49 -10.54
N GLY A 437 26.40 1.26 -11.21
CA GLY A 437 25.93 1.98 -12.39
C GLY A 437 26.09 1.11 -13.65
N THR A 438 25.97 1.74 -14.82
CA THR A 438 26.00 1.03 -16.13
C THR A 438 27.38 1.00 -16.79
N LYS A 439 28.34 1.80 -16.29
CA LYS A 439 29.65 1.96 -16.92
C LYS A 439 30.47 0.66 -16.97
N GLY A 440 30.41 -0.14 -15.90
CA GLY A 440 31.08 -1.45 -15.83
C GLY A 440 30.56 -2.40 -16.91
N GLY A 441 29.24 -2.56 -16.97
CA GLY A 441 28.55 -3.34 -17.99
C GLY A 441 28.82 -2.87 -19.40
N ILE A 442 28.78 -1.55 -19.68
CA ILE A 442 29.08 -1.03 -21.01
C ILE A 442 30.50 -1.42 -21.44
N LYS A 443 31.48 -1.24 -20.56
CA LYS A 443 32.88 -1.59 -20.81
C LYS A 443 33.08 -3.10 -21.03
N ALA A 444 32.32 -3.94 -20.32
CA ALA A 444 32.36 -5.39 -20.48
C ALA A 444 31.75 -5.82 -21.83
N ALA A 445 30.57 -5.29 -22.17
CA ALA A 445 29.91 -5.56 -23.45
C ALA A 445 30.77 -5.16 -24.65
N GLN A 446 31.44 -4.00 -24.58
CA GLN A 446 32.41 -3.54 -25.59
C GLN A 446 33.62 -4.47 -25.77
N LYS A 447 33.94 -5.26 -24.76
CA LYS A 447 35.02 -6.27 -24.81
C LYS A 447 34.55 -7.64 -25.26
N GLY A 448 33.25 -7.81 -25.52
CA GLY A 448 32.64 -9.07 -25.91
C GLY A 448 32.22 -9.97 -24.74
N ASN A 449 32.29 -9.49 -23.50
CA ASN A 449 31.80 -10.24 -22.34
C ASN A 449 30.27 -10.16 -22.27
N ASN A 450 29.63 -11.24 -21.86
CA ASN A 450 28.22 -11.22 -21.49
C ASN A 450 27.99 -10.32 -20.27
N VAL A 451 26.85 -9.62 -20.25
CA VAL A 451 26.50 -8.64 -19.21
C VAL A 451 25.08 -8.85 -18.71
N ILE A 452 24.90 -8.75 -17.40
CA ILE A 452 23.61 -8.60 -16.74
C ILE A 452 23.60 -7.23 -16.06
N MET A 453 22.63 -6.38 -16.42
CA MET A 453 22.54 -5.03 -15.87
C MET A 453 21.73 -5.02 -14.56
N THR A 454 22.37 -4.59 -13.47
CA THR A 454 21.74 -4.45 -12.14
C THR A 454 22.11 -3.12 -11.46
N PRO A 455 22.15 -1.99 -12.18
CA PRO A 455 22.71 -0.76 -11.63
C PRO A 455 21.94 -0.30 -10.40
N GLY A 456 22.65 0.00 -9.31
CA GLY A 456 22.07 0.47 -8.06
C GLY A 456 21.32 1.79 -8.14
N THR A 457 21.33 2.45 -9.30
CA THR A 457 20.48 3.61 -9.60
C THR A 457 19.03 3.24 -9.92
N HIS A 458 18.76 2.02 -10.41
CA HIS A 458 17.43 1.57 -10.87
C HIS A 458 17.01 0.23 -10.25
N CYS A 459 17.95 -0.67 -9.98
CA CYS A 459 17.66 -2.08 -9.72
C CYS A 459 17.82 -2.52 -8.25
N TYR A 460 18.07 -1.61 -7.31
CA TYR A 460 18.30 -1.94 -5.89
C TYR A 460 17.06 -1.66 -5.05
N PHE A 461 16.25 -2.71 -4.82
CA PHE A 461 14.93 -2.58 -4.21
C PHE A 461 14.97 -2.55 -2.68
N ASP A 462 16.13 -2.70 -2.08
CA ASP A 462 16.45 -2.40 -0.68
C ASP A 462 16.40 -0.89 -0.34
N LYS A 463 16.33 -0.03 -1.37
CA LYS A 463 16.24 1.44 -1.24
C LYS A 463 14.80 1.92 -1.09
N TYR A 464 14.63 3.10 -0.48
CA TYR A 464 13.33 3.75 -0.35
C TYR A 464 12.62 3.90 -1.69
N GLN A 465 11.30 3.73 -1.68
CA GLN A 465 10.41 3.89 -2.83
C GLN A 465 9.48 5.10 -2.72
N SER A 466 9.46 5.76 -1.55
CA SER A 466 8.79 7.03 -1.31
C SER A 466 9.75 8.09 -0.74
N LEU A 467 9.52 9.36 -1.06
CA LEU A 467 10.24 10.48 -0.43
C LEU A 467 9.78 10.75 1.01
N LYS A 468 8.63 10.20 1.42
CA LYS A 468 8.05 10.34 2.76
C LYS A 468 8.74 9.40 3.75
N LYS A 469 10.05 9.55 3.95
CA LYS A 469 10.88 8.60 4.73
C LYS A 469 10.36 8.29 6.14
N ASN A 470 9.72 9.26 6.80
CA ASN A 470 9.18 9.07 8.15
C ASN A 470 7.94 8.15 8.19
N SER A 471 7.31 7.89 7.05
CA SER A 471 6.19 6.95 6.90
C SER A 471 6.60 5.66 6.19
N GLU A 472 7.89 5.47 5.89
CA GLU A 472 8.42 4.25 5.29
C GLU A 472 9.13 3.39 6.35
N PRO A 473 9.14 2.06 6.19
CA PRO A 473 10.06 1.21 6.93
C PRO A 473 11.52 1.68 6.78
N LEU A 474 12.35 1.42 7.78
CA LEU A 474 13.78 1.73 7.68
C LEU A 474 14.39 0.99 6.49
N ALA A 475 15.09 1.73 5.63
CA ALA A 475 15.79 1.21 4.46
C ALA A 475 17.24 1.72 4.44
N ILE A 476 18.09 1.14 3.59
CA ILE A 476 19.51 1.51 3.52
C ILE A 476 19.76 2.97 3.09
N GLY A 477 18.75 3.60 2.48
CA GLY A 477 18.82 4.93 1.91
C GLY A 477 18.30 4.96 0.47
N GLY A 478 18.82 5.92 -0.31
CA GLY A 478 18.45 6.08 -1.72
C GLY A 478 16.99 6.48 -1.96
N TYR A 479 16.61 6.49 -3.25
CA TYR A 479 15.24 6.68 -3.71
C TYR A 479 15.10 6.07 -5.11
N ILE A 480 14.32 4.99 -5.21
CA ILE A 480 14.00 4.26 -6.44
C ILE A 480 12.48 4.00 -6.44
N PRO A 481 11.66 4.95 -6.92
CA PRO A 481 10.24 4.73 -7.15
C PRO A 481 10.04 3.86 -8.40
N VAL A 482 8.82 3.35 -8.59
CA VAL A 482 8.45 2.51 -9.74
C VAL A 482 8.73 3.20 -11.08
N SER A 483 8.47 4.51 -11.20
CA SER A 483 8.75 5.27 -12.43
C SER A 483 10.22 5.18 -12.84
N LYS A 484 11.11 5.30 -11.85
CA LYS A 484 12.54 5.18 -12.09
C LYS A 484 12.93 3.79 -12.57
N VAL A 485 12.29 2.73 -12.07
CA VAL A 485 12.54 1.36 -12.56
C VAL A 485 12.06 1.23 -14.00
N TYR A 486 10.88 1.76 -14.32
CA TYR A 486 10.27 1.71 -15.64
C TYR A 486 11.10 2.46 -16.69
N ASP A 487 11.67 3.61 -16.34
CA ASP A 487 12.51 4.44 -17.21
C ASP A 487 13.88 3.82 -17.54
N PHE A 488 14.21 2.66 -16.99
CA PHE A 488 15.52 2.05 -17.18
C PHE A 488 15.65 1.44 -18.59
N ASP A 489 16.64 1.90 -19.36
CA ASP A 489 17.06 1.24 -20.61
C ASP A 489 18.39 0.48 -20.40
N PRO A 490 18.37 -0.87 -20.39
CA PRO A 490 19.57 -1.69 -20.24
C PRO A 490 20.59 -1.55 -21.39
N LEU A 491 20.18 -1.03 -22.55
CA LEU A 491 21.03 -0.89 -23.73
C LEU A 491 21.58 0.53 -23.92
N ALA A 492 21.23 1.46 -23.04
CA ALA A 492 21.64 2.86 -23.16
C ALA A 492 23.18 2.99 -23.22
N GLY A 493 23.68 3.58 -24.30
CA GLY A 493 25.11 3.82 -24.53
C GLY A 493 25.86 2.67 -25.23
N LEU A 494 25.15 1.65 -25.71
CA LEU A 494 25.68 0.56 -26.52
C LEU A 494 25.19 0.66 -27.97
N ASN A 495 26.01 0.22 -28.92
CA ASN A 495 25.53 -0.03 -30.29
C ASN A 495 24.85 -1.41 -30.40
N GLU A 496 24.27 -1.73 -31.56
CA GLU A 496 23.54 -2.98 -31.78
C GLU A 496 24.40 -4.23 -31.53
N GLN A 497 25.65 -4.25 -32.00
CA GLN A 497 26.55 -5.39 -31.82
C GLN A 497 26.96 -5.57 -30.35
N GLU A 498 27.27 -4.48 -29.66
CA GLU A 498 27.63 -4.51 -28.24
C GLU A 498 26.42 -4.88 -27.38
N GLY A 499 25.23 -4.40 -27.75
CA GLY A 499 23.97 -4.68 -27.08
C GLY A 499 23.60 -6.17 -27.09
N GLN A 500 24.04 -6.94 -28.08
CA GLN A 500 23.85 -8.41 -28.12
C GLN A 500 24.54 -9.13 -26.95
N ASN A 501 25.55 -8.52 -26.34
CA ASN A 501 26.21 -9.08 -25.16
C ASN A 501 25.43 -8.81 -23.86
N VAL A 502 24.41 -7.96 -23.88
CA VAL A 502 23.53 -7.73 -22.72
C VAL A 502 22.47 -8.84 -22.66
N LEU A 503 22.67 -9.80 -21.77
CA LEU A 503 21.75 -10.93 -21.59
C LEU A 503 20.40 -10.47 -21.02
N GLY A 504 20.42 -9.41 -20.23
CA GLY A 504 19.24 -8.77 -19.66
C GLY A 504 19.52 -8.00 -18.38
N LEU A 505 18.56 -8.03 -17.47
CA LEU A 505 18.54 -7.20 -16.26
C LEU A 505 18.03 -7.96 -15.04
N GLN A 506 18.30 -7.41 -13.86
CA GLN A 506 17.83 -7.99 -12.61
C GLN A 506 17.60 -6.95 -11.51
N ALA A 507 16.58 -7.17 -10.68
CA ALA A 507 16.41 -6.48 -9.40
C ALA A 507 17.19 -7.19 -8.29
N ASN A 508 17.89 -6.43 -7.45
CA ASN A 508 18.60 -6.91 -6.27
C ASN A 508 17.83 -6.48 -5.02
N LEU A 509 17.64 -7.42 -4.09
CA LEU A 509 16.99 -7.18 -2.81
C LEU A 509 17.91 -7.63 -1.68
N TRP A 510 18.74 -6.69 -1.25
CA TRP A 510 19.58 -6.82 -0.06
C TRP A 510 18.74 -6.65 1.22
N THR A 511 19.08 -7.37 2.28
CA THR A 511 18.15 -7.55 3.42
C THR A 511 18.70 -7.05 4.75
N GLU A 512 19.59 -6.06 4.78
CA GLU A 512 20.09 -5.44 6.03
C GLU A 512 18.96 -4.93 6.92
N TYR A 513 17.93 -4.34 6.31
CA TYR A 513 16.79 -3.75 7.03
C TYR A 513 15.45 -4.43 6.73
N ILE A 514 15.45 -5.51 5.94
CA ILE A 514 14.27 -6.28 5.55
C ILE A 514 14.22 -7.54 6.42
N LYS A 515 13.49 -7.47 7.53
CA LYS A 515 13.57 -8.47 8.61
C LYS A 515 12.61 -9.66 8.44
N ASP A 516 11.55 -9.48 7.66
CA ASP A 516 10.47 -10.45 7.48
C ASP A 516 9.90 -10.39 6.05
N PHE A 517 9.09 -11.39 5.71
CA PHE A 517 8.58 -11.55 4.36
C PHE A 517 7.54 -10.49 3.95
N ASP A 518 6.78 -9.93 4.90
CA ASP A 518 5.83 -8.85 4.62
C ASP A 518 6.57 -7.57 4.21
N HIS A 519 7.69 -7.26 4.87
CA HIS A 519 8.58 -6.17 4.49
C HIS A 519 9.29 -6.46 3.16
N LEU A 520 9.72 -7.71 2.92
CA LEU A 520 10.28 -8.13 1.62
C LEU A 520 9.30 -7.86 0.48
N GLN A 521 8.06 -8.33 0.63
CA GLN A 521 6.99 -8.10 -0.36
C GLN A 521 6.72 -6.61 -0.57
N TYR A 522 6.67 -5.82 0.51
CA TYR A 522 6.52 -4.36 0.43
C TYR A 522 7.64 -3.71 -0.39
N MET A 523 8.89 -4.11 -0.19
CA MET A 523 10.04 -3.56 -0.91
C MET A 523 10.12 -4.04 -2.35
N LEU A 524 9.71 -5.28 -2.63
CA LEU A 524 9.72 -5.86 -3.98
C LEU A 524 8.58 -5.34 -4.87
N LEU A 525 7.36 -5.24 -4.33
CA LEU A 525 6.14 -4.94 -5.07
C LEU A 525 5.64 -3.51 -4.80
N PRO A 526 5.27 -2.74 -5.84
CA PRO A 526 5.07 -3.15 -7.24
C PRO A 526 6.29 -2.94 -8.18
N ARG A 527 7.47 -2.59 -7.65
CA ARG A 527 8.66 -2.28 -8.49
C ARG A 527 9.10 -3.44 -9.39
N LEU A 528 8.91 -4.69 -8.97
CA LEU A 528 9.20 -5.87 -9.79
C LEU A 528 8.37 -5.90 -11.08
N ALA A 529 7.14 -5.38 -11.06
CA ALA A 529 6.31 -5.31 -12.27
C ALA A 529 6.88 -4.35 -13.32
N ALA A 530 7.47 -3.23 -12.88
CA ALA A 530 8.18 -2.33 -13.79
C ALA A 530 9.46 -2.97 -14.34
N LEU A 531 10.24 -3.67 -13.52
CA LEU A 531 11.42 -4.40 -14.00
C LEU A 531 11.04 -5.50 -15.00
N ALA A 532 9.96 -6.23 -14.72
CA ALA A 532 9.43 -7.26 -15.61
C ALA A 532 8.98 -6.68 -16.95
N GLU A 533 8.35 -5.50 -16.94
CA GLU A 533 8.03 -4.76 -18.16
C GLU A 533 9.27 -4.46 -18.99
N VAL A 534 10.29 -3.82 -18.40
CA VAL A 534 11.54 -3.49 -19.10
C VAL A 534 12.24 -4.73 -19.65
N GLY A 535 12.19 -5.84 -18.91
CA GLY A 535 12.79 -7.11 -19.31
C GLY A 535 12.08 -7.85 -20.42
N TRP A 536 10.78 -7.62 -20.57
CA TRP A 536 9.92 -8.40 -21.45
C TRP A 536 9.47 -7.62 -22.68
N SER A 537 8.99 -6.39 -22.49
CA SER A 537 8.34 -5.60 -23.53
C SER A 537 9.34 -4.79 -24.35
N SER A 538 9.09 -4.66 -25.65
CA SER A 538 9.85 -3.80 -26.55
C SER A 538 9.30 -2.36 -26.64
N ASP A 539 8.10 -2.14 -26.12
CA ASP A 539 7.40 -0.85 -26.09
C ASP A 539 7.16 -0.44 -24.63
N THR A 540 8.04 0.44 -24.13
CA THR A 540 8.05 0.93 -22.75
C THR A 540 8.02 2.46 -22.69
N GLU A 541 7.35 3.11 -23.66
CA GLU A 541 7.31 4.58 -23.74
C GLU A 541 6.12 5.20 -22.98
N ASP A 542 5.08 4.41 -22.68
CA ASP A 542 3.83 4.90 -22.08
C ASP A 542 3.69 4.45 -20.62
N TYR A 543 4.22 5.28 -19.72
CA TYR A 543 4.15 5.03 -18.28
C TYR A 543 2.72 5.12 -17.72
N ASP A 544 1.87 6.00 -18.26
CA ASP A 544 0.49 6.16 -17.77
C ASP A 544 -0.35 4.91 -18.13
N ASP A 545 -0.18 4.34 -19.33
CA ASP A 545 -0.72 3.01 -19.67
C ASP A 545 -0.23 1.94 -18.69
N PHE A 546 1.07 1.88 -18.43
CA PHE A 546 1.63 0.92 -17.48
C PHE A 546 1.00 1.05 -16.09
N LEU A 547 0.75 2.27 -15.58
CA LEU A 547 0.10 2.46 -14.28
C LEU A 547 -1.32 1.88 -14.22
N ILE A 548 -2.10 2.02 -15.30
CA ILE A 548 -3.45 1.44 -15.39
C ILE A 548 -3.38 -0.09 -15.34
N ARG A 549 -2.45 -0.68 -16.10
CA ARG A 549 -2.26 -2.14 -16.11
C ARG A 549 -1.72 -2.65 -14.77
N LEU A 550 -0.81 -1.90 -14.16
CA LEU A 550 -0.25 -2.19 -12.86
C LEU A 550 -1.32 -2.18 -11.76
N GLU A 551 -2.21 -1.19 -11.76
CA GLU A 551 -3.34 -1.14 -10.83
C GLU A 551 -4.19 -2.42 -10.95
N ASN A 552 -4.44 -2.89 -12.18
CA ASN A 552 -5.15 -4.15 -12.38
C ASN A 552 -4.37 -5.37 -11.85
N LEU A 553 -3.06 -5.44 -12.08
CA LEU A 553 -2.20 -6.50 -11.54
C LEU A 553 -2.22 -6.55 -10.01
N THR A 554 -2.31 -5.40 -9.31
CA THR A 554 -2.41 -5.39 -7.84
C THR A 554 -3.67 -6.07 -7.29
N LYS A 555 -4.71 -6.24 -8.10
CA LYS A 555 -5.89 -7.03 -7.71
C LYS A 555 -5.53 -8.52 -7.56
N ILE A 556 -4.61 -9.03 -8.39
CA ILE A 556 -4.05 -10.38 -8.25
C ILE A 556 -3.20 -10.46 -6.97
N TYR A 557 -2.36 -9.44 -6.69
CA TYR A 557 -1.59 -9.41 -5.44
C TYR A 557 -2.51 -9.51 -4.22
N LYS A 558 -3.59 -8.73 -4.19
CA LYS A 558 -4.57 -8.78 -3.11
C LYS A 558 -5.26 -10.15 -3.01
N ALA A 559 -5.61 -10.77 -4.14
CA ALA A 559 -6.22 -12.10 -4.15
C ALA A 559 -5.28 -13.19 -3.61
N GLN A 560 -3.98 -13.05 -3.87
CA GLN A 560 -2.91 -13.95 -3.41
C GLN A 560 -2.29 -13.55 -2.07
N ASP A 561 -2.86 -12.54 -1.41
CA ASP A 561 -2.41 -12.05 -0.11
C ASP A 561 -0.93 -11.62 -0.11
N TYR A 562 -0.48 -11.01 -1.21
CA TYR A 562 0.83 -10.37 -1.30
C TYR A 562 0.74 -8.94 -0.78
N ASN A 563 1.59 -8.59 0.18
CA ASN A 563 1.78 -7.20 0.59
C ASN A 563 2.49 -6.41 -0.53
N TYR A 564 2.25 -5.10 -0.62
CA TYR A 564 2.89 -4.23 -1.61
C TYR A 564 2.79 -2.76 -1.21
N ALA A 565 3.74 -1.94 -1.67
CA ALA A 565 3.71 -0.51 -1.45
C ALA A 565 2.63 0.20 -2.28
N ARG A 566 1.91 1.15 -1.68
CA ARG A 566 0.74 1.79 -2.29
C ARG A 566 0.94 3.26 -2.68
N HIS A 567 2.08 3.84 -2.33
CA HIS A 567 2.34 5.28 -2.50
C HIS A 567 2.13 5.74 -3.96
N ILE A 568 2.44 4.88 -4.93
CA ILE A 568 2.26 5.15 -6.36
C ILE A 568 0.79 5.34 -6.79
N PHE A 569 -0.16 4.75 -6.08
CA PHE A 569 -1.59 4.91 -6.33
C PHE A 569 -2.19 6.07 -5.53
N THR A 570 -1.37 6.80 -4.78
CA THR A 570 -1.81 7.83 -3.83
C THR A 570 -1.15 9.21 -4.04
N ASP A 571 -0.27 9.37 -5.03
CA ASP A 571 0.29 10.69 -5.35
C ASP A 571 -0.78 11.56 -6.02
N ILE A 572 -1.41 12.42 -5.23
CA ILE A 572 -2.49 13.25 -5.71
C ILE A 572 -1.92 14.43 -6.50
N LYS A 573 -2.35 14.52 -7.75
CA LYS A 573 -2.04 15.64 -8.64
C LYS A 573 -2.88 16.87 -8.28
N GLY A 574 -2.34 18.06 -8.52
CA GLY A 574 -3.03 19.33 -8.35
C GLY A 574 -2.32 20.32 -7.41
N LYS A 575 -2.90 21.51 -7.29
CA LYS A 575 -2.40 22.60 -6.46
C LYS A 575 -2.94 22.45 -5.04
N PHE A 576 -2.07 22.56 -4.05
CA PHE A 576 -2.42 22.51 -2.63
C PHE A 576 -2.23 23.87 -1.94
N VAL A 577 -3.16 24.23 -1.06
CA VAL A 577 -3.02 25.36 -0.13
C VAL A 577 -3.12 24.87 1.31
N ASP A 578 -2.38 25.50 2.22
CA ASP A 578 -2.51 25.25 3.65
C ASP A 578 -3.89 25.71 4.13
N ALA A 579 -4.56 24.89 4.95
CA ALA A 579 -5.91 25.22 5.42
C ALA A 579 -5.94 26.42 6.39
N ASP A 580 -4.79 26.87 6.88
CA ASP A 580 -4.64 28.09 7.68
C ASP A 580 -4.83 29.38 6.86
N SER A 581 -4.69 29.31 5.54
CA SER A 581 -4.98 30.42 4.62
C SER A 581 -6.47 30.53 4.27
N LEU A 582 -7.32 29.65 4.83
CA LEU A 582 -8.75 29.57 4.57
C LEU A 582 -9.56 29.89 5.83
N THR A 583 -10.88 30.01 5.68
CA THR A 583 -11.74 30.43 6.79
C THR A 583 -12.02 29.26 7.73
N ILE A 584 -11.63 29.40 8.99
CA ILE A 584 -11.97 28.44 10.04
C ILE A 584 -13.29 28.82 10.70
N VAL A 585 -14.18 27.84 10.88
CA VAL A 585 -15.47 28.01 11.55
C VAL A 585 -15.64 27.00 12.68
N GLY A 586 -16.57 27.25 13.60
CA GLY A 586 -16.87 26.36 14.73
C GLY A 586 -15.98 26.56 15.97
N LYS A 587 -15.31 27.71 16.10
CA LYS A 587 -14.52 28.08 17.29
C LYS A 587 -15.22 29.14 18.14
N ALA A 588 -15.20 28.97 19.46
CA ALA A 588 -15.68 29.96 20.43
C ALA A 588 -14.75 31.18 20.50
N MET A 589 -13.46 30.91 20.54
CA MET A 589 -12.38 31.88 20.71
C MET A 589 -11.17 31.49 19.85
N PRO A 590 -10.29 32.44 19.51
CA PRO A 590 -8.97 32.13 18.96
C PRO A 590 -8.14 31.31 19.95
N THR A 591 -7.21 30.50 19.43
CA THR A 591 -6.27 29.70 20.21
C THR A 591 -4.88 29.78 19.61
N SER A 592 -3.84 29.58 20.41
CA SER A 592 -2.44 29.53 19.95
C SER A 592 -2.19 28.44 18.90
N LYS A 593 -2.83 27.27 19.06
CA LYS A 593 -2.84 26.18 18.08
C LYS A 593 -4.12 26.19 17.27
N LEU A 594 -4.00 26.33 15.96
CA LEU A 594 -5.08 26.63 15.04
C LEU A 594 -6.32 25.71 15.17
N TYR A 595 -6.08 24.41 15.29
CA TYR A 595 -7.13 23.38 15.31
C TYR A 595 -7.60 22.97 16.70
N HIS A 596 -7.08 23.57 17.77
CA HIS A 596 -7.57 23.32 19.12
C HIS A 596 -8.90 24.05 19.35
N ARG A 597 -9.81 23.45 20.12
CA ARG A 597 -11.10 24.07 20.46
C ARG A 597 -10.98 25.11 21.57
N VAL A 598 -10.07 24.87 22.52
CA VAL A 598 -9.77 25.75 23.66
C VAL A 598 -8.26 25.79 23.87
N ASP A 599 -7.72 26.94 24.26
CA ASP A 599 -6.30 27.11 24.56
C ASP A 599 -5.96 26.57 25.95
N GLY A 600 -5.32 25.41 26.01
CA GLY A 600 -4.91 24.77 27.26
C GLY A 600 -3.84 25.53 28.04
N GLU A 601 -3.07 26.41 27.38
CA GLU A 601 -2.05 27.25 28.05
C GLU A 601 -2.70 28.42 28.78
N LYS A 602 -3.80 28.97 28.25
CA LYS A 602 -4.58 30.02 28.92
C LYS A 602 -5.27 29.49 30.19
N TYR A 603 -5.74 28.24 30.18
CA TYR A 603 -6.55 27.64 31.25
C TYR A 603 -5.84 26.46 31.91
N MET A 604 -4.68 26.73 32.53
CA MET A 604 -3.78 25.69 33.06
C MET A 604 -4.41 24.80 34.14
N ASP A 605 -5.33 25.35 34.93
CA ASP A 605 -5.98 24.67 36.07
C ASP A 605 -7.04 23.64 35.65
N MET A 606 -7.35 23.53 34.36
CA MET A 606 -8.25 22.48 33.87
C MET A 606 -7.68 21.06 34.10
N PRO A 607 -8.53 20.07 34.41
CA PRO A 607 -8.10 18.69 34.51
C PRO A 607 -7.36 18.21 33.25
N ALA A 608 -6.29 17.43 33.41
CA ALA A 608 -5.50 16.95 32.28
C ALA A 608 -6.31 16.21 31.20
N PRO A 609 -7.28 15.32 31.54
CA PRO A 609 -8.14 14.69 30.54
C PRO A 609 -8.98 15.69 29.74
N VAL A 610 -9.42 16.78 30.36
CA VAL A 610 -10.20 17.85 29.71
C VAL A 610 -9.32 18.63 28.74
N LYS A 611 -8.11 19.04 29.17
CA LYS A 611 -7.14 19.72 28.29
C LYS A 611 -6.81 18.89 27.05
N SER A 612 -6.55 17.59 27.23
CA SER A 612 -6.26 16.66 26.13
C SER A 612 -7.41 16.50 25.13
N LEU A 613 -8.67 16.59 25.60
CA LEU A 613 -9.84 16.50 24.72
C LEU A 613 -10.12 17.80 23.97
N TYR A 614 -9.76 18.96 24.55
CA TYR A 614 -9.89 20.24 23.83
C TYR A 614 -8.84 20.45 22.74
N THR A 615 -7.80 19.62 22.66
CA THR A 615 -6.89 19.62 21.49
C THR A 615 -7.53 18.99 20.25
N ASN A 616 -8.57 18.15 20.42
CA ASN A 616 -9.29 17.53 19.30
C ASN A 616 -10.11 18.57 18.52
N SER A 617 -10.27 18.35 17.21
CA SER A 617 -10.87 19.31 16.27
C SER A 617 -12.40 19.24 16.13
N ALA A 618 -13.11 18.62 17.09
CA ALA A 618 -14.55 18.34 16.98
C ALA A 618 -15.39 19.58 16.67
N GLY A 619 -16.19 19.53 15.59
CA GLY A 619 -17.06 20.63 15.19
C GLY A 619 -16.37 21.80 14.50
N ILE A 620 -15.03 21.80 14.39
CA ILE A 620 -14.29 22.75 13.55
C ILE A 620 -14.43 22.34 12.09
N ALA A 621 -14.58 23.34 11.21
CA ALA A 621 -14.56 23.14 9.77
C ALA A 621 -13.79 24.24 9.03
N ILE A 622 -13.36 23.94 7.81
CA ILE A 622 -12.72 24.87 6.88
C ILE A 622 -13.73 25.25 5.80
N ALA A 623 -14.03 26.54 5.67
CA ALA A 623 -14.94 27.11 4.68
C ALA A 623 -14.16 27.78 3.55
N PHE A 624 -14.44 27.39 2.30
CA PHE A 624 -13.74 27.89 1.12
C PHE A 624 -14.62 27.85 -0.14
N GLN A 625 -14.20 28.58 -1.16
CA GLN A 625 -14.79 28.54 -2.50
C GLN A 625 -13.79 28.05 -3.53
N THR A 626 -14.25 27.24 -4.48
CA THR A 626 -13.43 26.76 -5.61
C THR A 626 -14.29 26.47 -6.84
N ASN A 627 -13.70 26.56 -8.03
CA ASN A 627 -14.29 26.10 -9.29
C ASN A 627 -13.74 24.73 -9.74
N SER A 628 -13.00 24.03 -8.89
CA SER A 628 -12.37 22.75 -9.21
C SER A 628 -13.39 21.64 -9.49
N SER A 629 -13.03 20.72 -10.37
CA SER A 629 -13.69 19.42 -10.56
C SER A 629 -13.28 18.38 -9.52
N VAL A 630 -12.17 18.62 -8.80
CA VAL A 630 -11.61 17.72 -7.80
C VAL A 630 -11.38 18.47 -6.49
N ILE A 631 -11.65 17.83 -5.35
CA ILE A 631 -11.12 18.27 -4.05
C ILE A 631 -10.36 17.10 -3.43
N SER A 632 -9.13 17.37 -3.02
CA SER A 632 -8.28 16.43 -2.29
C SER A 632 -7.75 17.05 -1.00
N ALA A 633 -7.16 16.23 -0.13
CA ALA A 633 -6.52 16.71 1.08
C ALA A 633 -5.29 15.88 1.44
N LYS A 634 -4.33 16.56 2.07
CA LYS A 634 -3.18 15.98 2.78
C LYS A 634 -3.30 16.41 4.23
N TRP A 635 -3.34 15.47 5.17
CA TRP A 635 -3.45 15.81 6.58
C TRP A 635 -2.69 14.86 7.49
N GLU A 636 -2.24 15.38 8.63
CA GLU A 636 -1.63 14.60 9.69
C GLU A 636 -2.42 14.80 10.98
N VAL A 637 -2.68 13.69 11.69
CA VAL A 637 -3.28 13.68 13.03
C VAL A 637 -2.23 13.38 14.10
N GLN A 638 -2.47 13.78 15.36
CA GLN A 638 -1.49 13.58 16.43
C GLN A 638 -1.56 12.19 17.07
N LYS A 639 -2.76 11.72 17.43
CA LYS A 639 -2.96 10.53 18.29
C LYS A 639 -3.00 9.23 17.48
N ASN A 640 -3.59 9.24 16.27
CA ASN A 640 -3.76 8.06 15.41
C ASN A 640 -4.45 6.89 16.13
N GLN A 641 -5.46 7.20 16.93
CA GLN A 641 -6.12 6.23 17.80
C GLN A 641 -7.40 5.68 17.17
N VAL A 642 -7.52 4.35 17.15
CA VAL A 642 -8.74 3.66 16.71
C VAL A 642 -9.61 3.35 17.93
N TYR A 643 -10.91 3.62 17.82
CA TYR A 643 -11.91 3.37 18.87
C TYR A 643 -12.89 2.27 18.42
N PRO A 644 -13.33 1.38 19.32
CA PRO A 644 -14.18 0.26 18.96
C PRO A 644 -15.59 0.68 18.48
N ASN A 645 -16.06 1.85 18.92
CA ASN A 645 -17.39 2.36 18.64
C ASN A 645 -17.40 3.57 17.69
N ILE A 646 -16.25 3.99 17.15
CA ILE A 646 -16.17 5.16 16.24
C ILE A 646 -15.45 4.74 14.96
N PRO A 647 -16.07 4.92 13.78
CA PRO A 647 -15.38 4.70 12.51
C PRO A 647 -14.12 5.57 12.39
N ARG A 648 -13.08 5.10 11.69
CA ARG A 648 -11.86 5.89 11.46
C ARG A 648 -12.14 7.22 10.77
N ILE A 649 -13.15 7.27 9.89
CA ILE A 649 -13.58 8.52 9.23
C ILE A 649 -14.06 9.56 10.25
N GLY A 650 -14.85 9.17 11.25
CA GLY A 650 -15.30 10.09 12.29
C GLY A 650 -14.17 10.53 13.22
N SER A 651 -13.30 9.60 13.62
CA SER A 651 -12.24 9.86 14.61
C SER A 651 -11.01 10.59 14.04
N MET A 652 -10.62 10.31 12.79
CA MET A 652 -9.39 10.85 12.17
C MET A 652 -9.57 11.36 10.72
N GLY A 653 -10.75 11.16 10.12
CA GLY A 653 -11.02 11.53 8.73
C GLY A 653 -11.57 12.94 8.54
N LEU A 654 -11.77 13.30 7.28
CA LEU A 654 -12.33 14.59 6.87
C LEU A 654 -13.71 14.40 6.25
N ASP A 655 -14.58 15.40 6.38
CA ASP A 655 -15.98 15.28 5.95
C ASP A 655 -16.45 16.53 5.17
N LEU A 656 -16.59 16.40 3.85
CA LEU A 656 -16.83 17.51 2.94
C LEU A 656 -18.31 17.67 2.59
N TYR A 657 -18.80 18.89 2.74
CA TYR A 657 -20.09 19.34 2.24
C TYR A 657 -19.93 20.42 1.19
N ILE A 658 -20.76 20.37 0.17
CA ILE A 658 -20.86 21.39 -0.87
C ILE A 658 -22.29 21.92 -0.89
N LYS A 659 -22.44 23.24 -0.98
CA LYS A 659 -23.75 23.89 -0.99
C LYS A 659 -24.39 23.75 -2.37
N LYS A 660 -25.59 23.17 -2.42
CA LYS A 660 -26.40 23.01 -3.64
C LYS A 660 -27.83 23.46 -3.36
N ASN A 661 -28.36 24.36 -4.19
CA ASN A 661 -29.69 24.95 -4.01
C ASN A 661 -29.93 25.53 -2.60
N GLY A 662 -28.92 26.22 -2.06
CA GLY A 662 -28.96 26.83 -0.73
C GLY A 662 -28.80 25.86 0.45
N LYS A 663 -28.68 24.54 0.21
CA LYS A 663 -28.55 23.53 1.26
C LYS A 663 -27.17 22.88 1.22
N TRP A 664 -26.59 22.63 2.39
CA TRP A 664 -25.36 21.86 2.50
C TRP A 664 -25.63 20.38 2.25
N GLN A 665 -24.98 19.81 1.24
CA GLN A 665 -25.09 18.40 0.90
C GLN A 665 -23.74 17.72 1.03
N PHE A 666 -23.74 16.46 1.47
CA PHE A 666 -22.53 15.66 1.52
C PHE A 666 -21.95 15.51 0.12
N ALA A 667 -20.64 15.72 -0.01
CA ALA A 667 -19.93 15.62 -1.28
C ALA A 667 -18.87 14.50 -1.27
N GLY A 668 -18.26 14.21 -0.13
CA GLY A 668 -17.25 13.16 -0.02
C GLY A 668 -16.57 13.15 1.34
N ALA A 669 -15.74 12.13 1.59
CA ALA A 669 -15.01 11.97 2.84
C ALA A 669 -13.54 11.60 2.58
N GLY A 670 -12.64 12.21 3.36
CA GLY A 670 -11.24 11.82 3.40
C GLY A 670 -11.07 10.62 4.33
N ILE A 671 -10.95 9.41 3.77
CA ILE A 671 -10.75 8.18 4.53
C ILE A 671 -9.29 8.10 4.99
N PRO A 672 -9.01 8.12 6.31
CA PRO A 672 -7.64 8.12 6.81
C PRO A 672 -6.97 6.75 6.61
N GLU A 673 -5.69 6.78 6.25
CA GLU A 673 -4.84 5.59 6.07
C GLU A 673 -4.08 5.29 7.36
N ASP A 674 -3.37 6.28 7.87
CA ASP A 674 -2.56 6.23 9.09
C ASP A 674 -2.48 7.65 9.69
N LYS A 675 -1.47 7.91 10.53
CA LYS A 675 -1.18 9.21 11.12
C LYS A 675 -1.12 10.33 10.07
N TYR A 676 -0.47 10.07 8.94
CA TYR A 676 -0.52 10.91 7.75
C TYR A 676 -1.46 10.28 6.72
N SER A 677 -2.26 11.09 6.04
CA SER A 677 -3.19 10.64 5.00
C SER A 677 -3.21 11.62 3.83
N GLU A 678 -3.37 11.07 2.62
CA GLU A 678 -3.51 11.83 1.37
C GLU A 678 -4.62 11.21 0.51
N LYS A 679 -5.73 11.93 0.29
CA LYS A 679 -6.92 11.40 -0.41
C LYS A 679 -7.60 12.41 -1.32
N TYR A 680 -8.05 11.94 -2.48
CA TYR A 680 -9.14 12.61 -3.19
C TYR A 680 -10.39 12.44 -2.34
N ILE A 681 -11.06 13.56 -2.03
CA ILE A 681 -12.30 13.57 -1.25
C ILE A 681 -13.49 13.45 -2.20
N VAL A 682 -13.43 14.13 -3.35
CA VAL A 682 -14.42 14.07 -4.42
C VAL A 682 -13.75 14.38 -5.77
N THR A 683 -14.17 13.70 -6.84
CA THR A 683 -13.65 13.87 -8.21
C THR A 683 -14.80 14.10 -9.19
N ASP A 684 -14.46 14.42 -10.44
CA ASP A 684 -15.37 14.46 -11.59
C ASP A 684 -16.60 15.40 -11.42
N MET A 685 -16.43 16.47 -10.64
CA MET A 685 -17.45 17.51 -10.51
C MET A 685 -17.45 18.43 -11.74
N ASP A 686 -18.55 19.16 -11.97
CA ASP A 686 -18.54 20.28 -12.91
C ASP A 686 -17.54 21.37 -12.49
N THR A 687 -17.24 22.34 -13.35
CA THR A 687 -16.30 23.43 -13.06
C THR A 687 -16.98 24.73 -12.62
N SER A 688 -18.23 24.65 -12.15
CA SER A 688 -18.92 25.80 -11.56
C SER A 688 -18.34 26.12 -10.18
N THR A 689 -18.55 27.36 -9.73
CA THR A 689 -18.12 27.80 -8.39
C THR A 689 -18.93 27.10 -7.31
N LYS A 690 -18.23 26.57 -6.30
CA LYS A 690 -18.79 25.80 -5.19
C LYS A 690 -18.45 26.47 -3.86
N GLU A 691 -19.43 26.62 -2.99
CA GLU A 691 -19.21 26.89 -1.57
C GLU A 691 -18.98 25.55 -0.85
N CYS A 692 -17.82 25.39 -0.22
CA CYS A 692 -17.36 24.16 0.40
C CYS A 692 -17.20 24.34 1.91
N LEU A 693 -17.50 23.27 2.66
CA LEU A 693 -17.34 23.20 4.10
C LEU A 693 -16.79 21.83 4.50
N LEU A 694 -15.54 21.80 4.96
CA LEU A 694 -14.79 20.59 5.29
C LEU A 694 -14.65 20.43 6.81
N TYR A 695 -15.40 19.51 7.41
CA TYR A 695 -15.31 19.21 8.84
C TYR A 695 -14.08 18.39 9.18
N LEU A 696 -13.50 18.70 10.34
CA LEU A 696 -12.32 18.03 10.90
C LEU A 696 -12.72 16.92 11.89
N PRO A 697 -11.80 15.98 12.20
CA PRO A 697 -12.13 14.81 13.02
C PRO A 697 -12.61 15.14 14.44
N THR A 698 -13.43 14.26 15.02
CA THR A 698 -14.04 14.49 16.34
C THR A 698 -13.17 14.02 17.52
N TYR A 699 -12.25 13.08 17.30
CA TYR A 699 -11.49 12.41 18.37
C TYR A 699 -9.96 12.53 18.24
N ASP A 700 -9.48 13.28 17.25
CA ASP A 700 -8.06 13.53 17.07
C ASP A 700 -7.77 15.02 16.83
N GLU A 701 -6.52 15.38 17.03
CA GLU A 701 -5.95 16.69 16.78
C GLU A 701 -5.35 16.69 15.37
N ILE A 702 -5.69 17.71 14.58
CA ILE A 702 -5.02 17.96 13.29
C ILE A 702 -3.72 18.72 13.56
N VAL A 703 -2.60 18.19 13.05
CA VAL A 703 -1.28 18.81 13.14
C VAL A 703 -0.98 19.62 11.89
N SER A 704 -1.33 19.09 10.72
CA SER A 704 -1.23 19.78 9.43
C SER A 704 -2.40 19.40 8.53
N LEU A 705 -2.86 20.34 7.71
CA LEU A 705 -3.90 20.11 6.72
C LEU A 705 -3.68 21.01 5.51
N LYS A 706 -3.60 20.39 4.33
CA LYS A 706 -3.60 21.05 3.02
C LYS A 706 -4.79 20.58 2.20
N ILE A 707 -5.44 21.50 1.52
CA ILE A 707 -6.56 21.21 0.61
C ILE A 707 -6.05 21.36 -0.83
N GLY A 708 -6.26 20.32 -1.63
CA GLY A 708 -5.87 20.25 -3.03
C GLY A 708 -7.05 20.46 -3.96
N VAL A 709 -6.78 21.13 -5.08
CA VAL A 709 -7.69 21.39 -6.20
C VAL A 709 -6.94 21.16 -7.52
N ASP A 710 -7.65 21.11 -8.64
CA ASP A 710 -7.05 21.08 -9.97
C ASP A 710 -6.05 22.23 -10.13
N GLU A 711 -4.96 22.00 -10.87
CA GLU A 711 -3.86 22.95 -11.03
C GLU A 711 -4.34 24.35 -11.48
N ALA A 712 -5.29 24.37 -12.42
CA ALA A 712 -5.86 25.58 -12.99
C ALA A 712 -7.03 26.18 -12.19
N ALA A 713 -7.54 25.49 -11.16
CA ALA A 713 -8.66 25.96 -10.35
C ALA A 713 -8.22 27.00 -9.32
N TYR A 714 -9.13 27.88 -8.90
CA TYR A 714 -8.88 28.75 -7.76
C TYR A 714 -9.34 28.07 -6.45
N ILE A 715 -8.77 28.50 -5.32
CA ILE A 715 -9.29 28.21 -4.00
C ILE A 715 -9.14 29.46 -3.14
N LEU A 716 -10.24 29.92 -2.56
CA LEU A 716 -10.31 31.18 -1.82
C LEU A 716 -11.05 30.98 -0.49
N PRO A 717 -10.72 31.75 0.57
CA PRO A 717 -11.49 31.74 1.81
C PRO A 717 -12.94 32.14 1.54
N ALA A 718 -13.90 31.43 2.14
CA ALA A 718 -15.32 31.78 2.09
C ALA A 718 -15.72 32.60 3.33
N ALA A 719 -16.82 33.34 3.26
CA ALA A 719 -17.44 33.86 4.49
C ALA A 719 -17.89 32.70 5.40
N SER A 720 -17.90 32.93 6.72
CA SER A 720 -18.53 31.96 7.63
C SER A 720 -19.98 31.74 7.20
N PRO A 721 -20.42 30.49 6.99
CA PRO A 721 -21.81 30.21 6.65
C PRO A 721 -22.74 30.25 7.87
N PHE A 722 -22.18 30.47 9.05
CA PHE A 722 -22.89 30.46 10.33
C PHE A 722 -22.82 31.82 11.02
N VAL A 723 -23.93 32.18 11.68
CA VAL A 723 -24.08 33.41 12.45
C VAL A 723 -24.23 33.12 13.96
N GLY A 724 -23.87 34.10 14.78
CA GLY A 724 -23.89 33.98 16.23
C GLY A 724 -22.83 33.03 16.79
N LYS A 725 -22.95 32.70 18.06
CA LYS A 725 -22.18 31.73 18.83
C LYS A 725 -23.08 31.07 19.85
N TYR A 726 -23.43 29.81 19.63
CA TYR A 726 -24.27 29.02 20.52
C TYR A 726 -23.40 27.90 21.09
N VAL A 727 -22.89 28.10 22.31
CA VAL A 727 -21.85 27.24 22.89
C VAL A 727 -22.50 25.99 23.47
N ILE A 728 -22.12 24.83 22.95
CA ILE A 728 -22.56 23.55 23.47
C ILE A 728 -21.45 22.92 24.30
N TYR A 729 -21.58 23.01 25.62
CA TYR A 729 -20.73 22.29 26.57
C TYR A 729 -21.34 20.94 26.88
N GLY A 730 -20.62 19.85 26.65
CA GLY A 730 -21.24 18.55 26.85
C GLY A 730 -20.37 17.31 26.80
N SER A 731 -21.04 16.18 26.61
CA SER A 731 -20.52 14.83 26.81
C SER A 731 -19.86 14.23 25.55
N SER A 732 -19.67 12.91 25.53
CA SER A 732 -19.27 12.15 24.35
C SER A 732 -20.27 12.27 23.21
N ILE A 733 -21.56 12.47 23.53
CA ILE A 733 -22.63 12.69 22.56
C ILE A 733 -22.38 14.02 21.82
N THR A 734 -22.17 15.10 22.56
CA THR A 734 -21.81 16.41 21.99
C THR A 734 -20.56 16.34 21.15
N GLN A 735 -19.51 15.66 21.62
CA GLN A 735 -18.26 15.54 20.87
C GLN A 735 -18.44 14.79 19.54
N GLY A 736 -19.49 13.97 19.41
CA GLY A 736 -19.76 13.17 18.21
C GLY A 736 -19.20 11.76 18.29
N ALA A 737 -19.19 11.14 19.49
CA ALA A 737 -18.92 9.71 19.61
C ALA A 737 -19.89 8.93 18.72
N SER A 738 -19.38 7.90 18.05
CA SER A 738 -20.15 7.01 17.18
C SER A 738 -20.79 7.63 15.93
N ALA A 739 -20.61 8.93 15.68
CA ALA A 739 -20.96 9.53 14.40
C ALA A 739 -20.11 8.90 13.28
N SER A 740 -20.73 8.56 12.15
CA SER A 740 -20.00 7.90 11.05
C SER A 740 -18.90 8.77 10.45
N ARG A 741 -19.09 10.09 10.50
CA ARG A 741 -18.22 11.15 9.99
C ARG A 741 -18.44 12.43 10.80
N ALA A 742 -17.44 13.30 10.86
CA ALA A 742 -17.45 14.43 11.79
C ALA A 742 -18.65 15.38 11.63
N GLY A 743 -19.10 15.63 10.41
CA GLY A 743 -20.26 16.48 10.13
C GLY A 743 -21.60 15.85 10.50
N MET A 744 -21.65 14.57 10.87
CA MET A 744 -22.87 13.92 11.39
C MET A 744 -23.09 14.12 12.89
N ALA A 745 -22.08 14.62 13.62
CA ALA A 745 -22.28 15.06 15.01
C ALA A 745 -23.37 16.14 15.07
N TYR A 746 -24.23 16.07 16.09
CA TYR A 746 -25.43 16.91 16.12
C TYR A 746 -25.17 18.42 16.11
N PRO A 747 -24.11 18.98 16.75
CA PRO A 747 -23.84 20.42 16.67
C PRO A 747 -23.57 20.87 15.21
N ALA A 748 -22.81 20.05 14.47
CA ALA A 748 -22.50 20.32 13.07
C ALA A 748 -23.76 20.23 12.19
N ARG A 749 -24.61 19.23 12.43
CA ARG A 749 -25.89 19.08 11.71
C ARG A 749 -26.84 20.23 11.98
N MET A 750 -27.03 20.63 13.24
CA MET A 750 -27.86 21.78 13.61
C MET A 750 -27.33 23.07 12.99
N SER A 751 -26.01 23.26 12.95
CA SER A 751 -25.42 24.46 12.34
C SER A 751 -25.77 24.57 10.85
N ARG A 752 -25.61 23.48 10.10
CA ARG A 752 -25.97 23.46 8.66
C ARG A 752 -27.47 23.56 8.41
N ALA A 753 -28.29 23.03 9.31
CA ALA A 753 -29.75 23.06 9.17
C ALA A 753 -30.33 24.44 9.44
N THR A 754 -29.74 25.20 10.35
CA THR A 754 -30.30 26.47 10.86
C THR A 754 -29.55 27.71 10.39
N GLY A 755 -28.28 27.57 9.99
CA GLY A 755 -27.38 28.69 9.75
C GLY A 755 -26.81 29.32 11.02
N LEU A 756 -27.12 28.79 12.21
CA LEU A 756 -26.56 29.25 13.49
C LEU A 756 -25.25 28.52 13.79
N ASN A 757 -24.30 29.17 14.47
CA ASN A 757 -23.00 28.58 14.79
C ASN A 757 -23.07 27.82 16.12
N PHE A 758 -23.45 26.54 16.08
CA PHE A 758 -23.43 25.68 17.26
C PHE A 758 -22.02 25.13 17.50
N ILE A 759 -21.36 25.66 18.54
CA ILE A 759 -19.96 25.41 18.83
C ILE A 759 -19.83 24.17 19.70
N ASN A 760 -19.07 23.18 19.22
CA ASN A 760 -18.94 21.90 19.88
C ASN A 760 -17.81 21.91 20.93
N LEU A 761 -18.15 22.04 22.21
CA LEU A 761 -17.22 21.88 23.34
C LEU A 761 -17.47 20.56 24.10
N GLY A 762 -17.78 19.47 23.37
CA GLY A 762 -17.92 18.13 23.93
C GLY A 762 -16.62 17.55 24.49
N LEU A 763 -16.72 16.80 25.59
CA LEU A 763 -15.59 16.34 26.41
C LEU A 763 -15.64 14.84 26.73
N SER A 764 -16.18 14.01 25.84
CA SER A 764 -16.24 12.56 26.04
C SER A 764 -16.83 12.21 27.43
N GLY A 765 -16.13 11.41 28.24
CA GLY A 765 -16.50 11.07 29.62
C GLY A 765 -16.25 12.16 30.68
N ASN A 766 -15.81 13.35 30.31
CA ASN A 766 -15.22 14.36 31.21
C ASN A 766 -15.98 15.70 31.30
N GLY A 767 -17.17 15.83 30.70
CA GLY A 767 -17.99 17.03 30.86
C GLY A 767 -18.72 17.05 32.21
N LYS A 768 -18.07 17.43 33.32
CA LYS A 768 -18.67 17.31 34.67
C LYS A 768 -18.80 18.64 35.42
N MET A 769 -18.82 19.76 34.71
CA MET A 769 -18.98 21.11 35.27
C MET A 769 -17.96 21.46 36.36
N GLU A 770 -16.72 20.98 36.24
CA GLU A 770 -15.64 21.39 37.14
C GLU A 770 -15.45 22.90 37.10
N LYS A 771 -15.18 23.51 38.27
CA LYS A 771 -15.00 24.97 38.39
C LYS A 771 -14.07 25.57 37.33
N PRO A 772 -12.84 25.07 37.09
CA PRO A 772 -11.95 25.64 36.07
C PRO A 772 -12.52 25.59 34.64
N VAL A 773 -13.39 24.63 34.35
CA VAL A 773 -14.05 24.50 33.04
C VAL A 773 -15.19 25.49 32.92
N ILE A 774 -15.97 25.69 33.99
CA ILE A 774 -17.00 26.74 34.03
C ILE A 774 -16.37 28.13 33.95
N ASP A 775 -15.26 28.38 34.64
CA ASP A 775 -14.54 29.65 34.56
C ASP A 775 -14.09 29.92 33.11
N MET A 776 -13.64 28.88 32.38
CA MET A 776 -13.34 28.98 30.94
C MET A 776 -14.58 29.27 30.09
N LEU A 777 -15.71 28.62 30.36
CA LEU A 777 -16.97 28.91 29.64
C LEU A 777 -17.43 30.35 29.89
N ALA A 778 -17.24 30.87 31.10
CA ALA A 778 -17.63 32.21 31.48
C ALA A 778 -16.81 33.31 30.77
N ASP A 779 -15.62 33.00 30.25
CA ASP A 779 -14.84 33.88 29.39
C ASP A 779 -15.36 33.95 27.94
N ILE A 780 -16.27 33.06 27.55
CA ILE A 780 -16.78 32.99 26.17
C ILE A 780 -17.97 33.94 26.01
N GLU A 781 -17.79 34.99 25.22
CA GLU A 781 -18.91 35.80 24.70
C GLU A 781 -19.74 34.95 23.72
N CYS A 782 -21.00 34.68 24.07
CA CYS A 782 -21.91 33.85 23.27
C CYS A 782 -23.38 34.24 23.44
N ASP A 783 -24.19 33.84 22.46
CA ASP A 783 -25.63 34.11 22.41
C ASP A 783 -26.45 33.11 23.24
N ALA A 784 -25.90 31.93 23.53
CA ALA A 784 -26.49 30.97 24.47
C ALA A 784 -25.46 29.94 24.96
N PHE A 785 -25.63 29.50 26.20
CA PHE A 785 -24.98 28.30 26.73
C PHE A 785 -25.95 27.11 26.68
N ILE A 786 -25.57 26.05 25.97
CA ILE A 786 -26.31 24.80 25.89
C ILE A 786 -25.49 23.73 26.62
N MET A 787 -26.05 23.19 27.70
CA MET A 787 -25.39 22.30 28.64
C MET A 787 -25.87 20.85 28.41
N ASP A 788 -25.19 20.11 27.54
CA ASP A 788 -25.41 18.69 27.21
C ASP A 788 -24.39 17.77 27.93
N CYS A 789 -24.20 18.02 29.23
CA CYS A 789 -23.15 17.38 30.02
C CYS A 789 -23.66 16.35 31.03
N ILE A 790 -24.97 16.28 31.26
CA ILE A 790 -25.61 15.51 32.34
C ILE A 790 -25.29 14.01 32.30
N ALA A 791 -24.96 13.47 31.13
CA ALA A 791 -24.56 12.08 30.96
C ALA A 791 -23.26 11.70 31.73
N ASN A 792 -22.39 12.66 32.09
CA ASN A 792 -21.08 12.40 32.69
C ASN A 792 -21.00 12.53 34.23
N PRO A 793 -21.50 13.59 34.89
CA PRO A 793 -21.38 13.76 36.34
C PRO A 793 -22.33 12.82 37.09
N SER A 794 -21.99 12.44 38.32
CA SER A 794 -22.94 11.76 39.21
C SER A 794 -24.06 12.70 39.65
N ALA A 795 -25.17 12.15 40.14
CA ALA A 795 -26.27 12.94 40.71
C ALA A 795 -25.80 13.88 41.85
N GLU A 796 -24.83 13.44 42.65
CA GLU A 796 -24.21 14.26 43.70
C GLU A 796 -23.39 15.42 43.10
N GLN A 797 -22.56 15.13 42.09
CA GLN A 797 -21.80 16.15 41.38
C GLN A 797 -22.71 17.16 40.68
N ILE A 798 -23.86 16.75 40.16
CA ILE A 798 -24.85 17.67 39.58
C ILE A 798 -25.37 18.63 40.66
N ARG A 799 -25.81 18.11 41.81
CA ARG A 799 -26.32 18.93 42.92
C ARG A 799 -25.26 19.89 43.47
N GLU A 800 -23.99 19.49 43.47
CA GLU A 800 -22.88 20.32 43.91
C GLU A 800 -22.51 21.39 42.86
N ARG A 801 -22.33 20.99 41.60
CA ARG A 801 -21.61 21.80 40.59
C ARG A 801 -22.52 22.61 39.69
N ALA A 802 -23.72 22.12 39.37
CA ALA A 802 -24.65 22.85 38.51
C ALA A 802 -25.09 24.20 39.11
N PRO A 803 -25.37 24.34 40.43
CA PRO A 803 -25.67 25.64 41.02
C PRO A 803 -24.52 26.63 40.91
N TYR A 804 -23.27 26.18 41.10
CA TYR A 804 -22.09 27.02 40.87
C TYR A 804 -22.01 27.44 39.41
N ALA A 805 -22.14 26.49 38.48
CA ALA A 805 -22.06 26.75 37.04
C ALA A 805 -23.08 27.80 36.60
N ILE A 806 -24.36 27.63 36.98
CA ILE A 806 -25.45 28.53 36.60
C ILE A 806 -25.23 29.93 37.16
N ARG A 807 -24.91 30.05 38.46
CA ARG A 807 -24.72 31.36 39.10
C ARG A 807 -23.50 32.08 38.53
N HIS A 808 -22.39 31.37 38.33
CA HIS A 808 -21.18 31.98 37.78
C HIS A 808 -21.36 32.44 36.33
N LEU A 809 -21.99 31.61 35.49
CA LEU A 809 -22.32 32.00 34.12
C LEU A 809 -23.30 33.18 34.09
N ARG A 810 -24.35 33.16 34.93
CA ARG A 810 -25.32 34.26 35.01
C ARG A 810 -24.70 35.57 35.50
N GLU A 811 -23.76 35.51 36.45
CA GLU A 811 -23.03 36.69 36.93
C GLU A 811 -22.24 37.35 35.80
N LYS A 812 -21.58 36.55 34.96
CA LYS A 812 -20.77 37.03 33.84
C LYS A 812 -21.59 37.38 32.60
N HIS A 813 -22.71 36.69 32.40
CA HIS A 813 -23.58 36.80 31.24
C HIS A 813 -25.03 37.04 31.68
N PRO A 814 -25.40 38.25 32.11
CA PRO A 814 -26.69 38.53 32.74
C PRO A 814 -27.90 38.20 31.86
N ASN A 815 -27.77 38.35 30.54
CA ASN A 815 -28.87 38.19 29.59
C ASN A 815 -28.79 36.92 28.74
N THR A 816 -27.68 36.18 28.81
CA THR A 816 -27.49 35.00 27.94
C THR A 816 -28.33 33.82 28.44
N PRO A 817 -29.14 33.16 27.59
CA PRO A 817 -29.86 31.97 27.97
C PRO A 817 -28.92 30.82 28.36
N ILE A 818 -29.26 30.13 29.45
CA ILE A 818 -28.59 28.89 29.90
C ILE A 818 -29.59 27.76 29.75
N ILE A 819 -29.32 26.83 28.85
CA ILE A 819 -30.24 25.76 28.43
C ILE A 819 -29.60 24.42 28.80
N PHE A 820 -30.14 23.73 29.79
CA PHE A 820 -29.75 22.35 30.07
C PHE A 820 -30.53 21.37 29.21
N ILE A 821 -29.86 20.31 28.78
CA ILE A 821 -30.49 19.15 28.14
C ILE A 821 -30.36 17.98 29.12
N GLN A 822 -31.48 17.32 29.44
CA GLN A 822 -31.41 16.12 30.26
C GLN A 822 -30.58 15.03 29.56
N SER A 823 -29.99 14.11 30.32
CA SER A 823 -29.29 12.99 29.69
C SER A 823 -30.28 12.13 28.93
N VAL A 824 -29.87 11.65 27.74
CA VAL A 824 -30.58 10.57 27.03
C VAL A 824 -30.76 9.36 27.95
N VAL A 825 -31.89 8.67 27.78
CA VAL A 825 -32.11 7.37 28.40
C VAL A 825 -31.09 6.39 27.82
N ARG A 826 -30.29 5.77 28.69
CA ARG A 826 -29.33 4.76 28.25
C ARG A 826 -30.06 3.46 27.98
N GLU A 827 -30.12 3.03 26.72
CA GLU A 827 -30.80 1.80 26.29
C GLU A 827 -30.31 0.56 27.06
N LYS A 828 -29.03 0.52 27.43
CA LYS A 828 -28.46 -0.53 28.31
C LYS A 828 -29.14 -0.62 29.69
N GLY A 829 -29.77 0.46 30.16
CA GLY A 829 -30.51 0.53 31.41
C GLY A 829 -31.72 -0.40 31.45
N TYR A 830 -32.38 -0.67 30.31
CA TYR A 830 -33.52 -1.58 30.23
C TYR A 830 -33.19 -3.01 30.68
N PHE A 831 -31.91 -3.38 30.57
CA PHE A 831 -31.40 -4.70 30.98
C PHE A 831 -30.40 -4.60 32.15
N ASN A 832 -30.15 -3.39 32.67
CA ASN A 832 -29.21 -3.16 33.76
C ASN A 832 -29.77 -2.13 34.75
N ALA A 833 -30.34 -2.64 35.83
CA ALA A 833 -30.96 -1.82 36.88
C ALA A 833 -29.99 -0.80 37.51
N LYS A 834 -28.68 -1.06 37.55
CA LYS A 834 -27.71 -0.07 38.07
C LYS A 834 -27.56 1.12 37.12
N VAL A 835 -27.52 0.86 35.81
CA VAL A 835 -27.44 1.89 34.78
C VAL A 835 -28.74 2.70 34.71
N GLU A 836 -29.88 2.03 34.81
CA GLU A 836 -31.20 2.65 34.87
C GLU A 836 -31.31 3.61 36.06
N VAL A 837 -31.04 3.12 37.28
CA VAL A 837 -31.08 3.95 38.50
C VAL A 837 -30.11 5.11 38.40
N TRP A 838 -28.89 4.87 37.92
CA TRP A 838 -27.89 5.92 37.77
C TRP A 838 -28.35 7.03 36.82
N ASN A 839 -28.83 6.68 35.63
CA ASN A 839 -29.27 7.64 34.63
C ASN A 839 -30.51 8.41 35.09
N ARG A 840 -31.46 7.74 35.74
CA ARG A 840 -32.63 8.38 36.35
C ARG A 840 -32.23 9.39 37.42
N GLN A 841 -31.33 9.01 38.33
CA GLN A 841 -30.83 9.91 39.39
C GLN A 841 -30.10 11.14 38.85
N GLN A 842 -29.38 11.02 37.71
CA GLN A 842 -28.77 12.17 37.04
C GLN A 842 -29.84 13.15 36.54
N ASN A 843 -30.87 12.64 35.86
CA ASN A 843 -31.96 13.46 35.30
C ASN A 843 -32.81 14.11 36.40
N GLU A 844 -33.17 13.36 37.45
CA GLU A 844 -33.86 13.88 38.63
C GLU A 844 -33.05 15.01 39.31
N ALA A 845 -31.74 14.83 39.45
CA ALA A 845 -30.87 15.82 40.09
C ALA A 845 -30.80 17.14 39.32
N ILE A 846 -30.72 17.11 37.98
CA ILE A 846 -30.68 18.36 37.21
C ILE A 846 -32.05 19.05 37.18
N ALA A 847 -33.14 18.29 37.08
CA ALA A 847 -34.50 18.83 37.17
C ALA A 847 -34.74 19.52 38.52
N GLU A 848 -34.31 18.89 39.62
CA GLU A 848 -34.34 19.45 40.96
C GLU A 848 -33.55 20.78 41.03
N VAL A 849 -32.30 20.79 40.57
CA VAL A 849 -31.43 21.98 40.61
C VAL A 849 -32.00 23.13 39.79
N VAL A 850 -32.40 22.89 38.54
CA VAL A 850 -32.94 23.94 37.66
C VAL A 850 -34.21 24.52 38.24
N LYS A 851 -35.13 23.68 38.72
CA LYS A 851 -36.38 24.13 39.35
C LYS A 851 -36.12 24.98 40.59
N ASN A 852 -35.19 24.56 41.46
CA ASN A 852 -34.84 25.31 42.67
C ASN A 852 -34.29 26.70 42.32
N LEU A 853 -33.43 26.79 41.31
CA LEU A 853 -32.82 28.07 40.88
C LEU A 853 -33.82 28.97 40.12
N GLN A 854 -34.78 28.39 39.39
CA GLN A 854 -35.90 29.15 38.85
C GLN A 854 -36.79 29.73 39.96
N ASN A 855 -37.01 28.98 41.05
CA ASN A 855 -37.73 29.49 42.23
C ASN A 855 -36.94 30.58 42.98
N GLU A 856 -35.60 30.58 42.87
CA GLU A 856 -34.74 31.69 43.30
C GLU A 856 -34.78 32.89 42.34
N ASN A 857 -35.61 32.86 41.29
CA ASN A 857 -35.74 33.87 40.24
C ASN A 857 -34.47 34.09 39.41
N ILE A 858 -33.66 33.06 39.17
CA ILE A 858 -32.58 33.15 38.18
C ILE A 858 -33.22 33.25 36.77
N PRO A 859 -32.99 34.36 36.03
CA PRO A 859 -33.63 34.57 34.74
C PRO A 859 -33.01 33.69 33.64
N TYR A 860 -33.75 33.52 32.54
CA TYR A 860 -33.30 32.89 31.29
C TYR A 860 -32.64 31.51 31.47
N LEU A 861 -33.12 30.72 32.43
CA LEU A 861 -32.66 29.37 32.74
C LEU A 861 -33.72 28.36 32.27
N TYR A 862 -33.31 27.41 31.44
CA TYR A 862 -34.20 26.44 30.80
C TYR A 862 -33.69 25.01 30.98
N LEU A 863 -34.61 24.05 31.02
CA LEU A 863 -34.33 22.62 30.96
C LEU A 863 -35.17 21.99 29.84
N ILE A 864 -34.52 21.24 28.97
CA ILE A 864 -35.17 20.46 27.92
C ILE A 864 -35.25 19.00 28.40
N GLU A 865 -36.48 18.54 28.59
CA GLU A 865 -36.82 17.18 29.01
C GLU A 865 -37.50 16.42 27.86
N GLU A 866 -37.14 15.14 27.69
CA GLU A 866 -37.70 14.19 26.71
C GLU A 866 -37.24 12.76 27.01
N ASP A 867 -38.17 11.85 27.28
CA ASP A 867 -37.82 10.48 27.65
C ASP A 867 -37.31 9.67 26.45
N ASP A 868 -37.76 10.01 25.24
CA ASP A 868 -37.52 9.24 24.02
C ASP A 868 -36.59 9.95 23.02
N PHE A 869 -35.58 10.68 23.49
CA PHE A 869 -34.63 11.41 22.62
C PHE A 869 -34.06 10.57 21.47
N LEU A 870 -33.80 9.28 21.72
CA LEU A 870 -33.21 8.35 20.75
C LEU A 870 -34.24 7.37 20.17
N GLY A 871 -35.52 7.53 20.49
CA GLY A 871 -36.60 6.60 20.19
C GLY A 871 -36.72 5.46 21.21
N THR A 872 -37.76 4.63 21.04
CA THR A 872 -38.14 3.56 21.98
C THR A 872 -37.78 2.15 21.52
N ASP A 873 -37.19 2.01 20.33
CA ASP A 873 -36.90 0.72 19.69
C ASP A 873 -35.50 0.16 20.00
N HIS A 874 -34.65 0.96 20.66
CA HIS A 874 -33.26 0.66 20.98
C HIS A 874 -32.31 0.53 19.77
N GLU A 875 -32.67 1.13 18.64
CA GLU A 875 -31.84 1.15 17.42
C GLU A 875 -31.00 2.44 17.30
N GLY A 876 -31.09 3.32 18.30
CA GLY A 876 -30.48 4.66 18.27
C GLY A 876 -29.01 4.69 18.66
N THR A 877 -28.44 3.60 19.19
CA THR A 877 -27.06 3.60 19.70
C THR A 877 -26.17 2.50 19.11
N VAL A 878 -24.85 2.65 19.27
CA VAL A 878 -23.86 1.61 18.89
C VAL A 878 -23.56 0.65 20.04
N ASP A 879 -23.59 1.14 21.29
CA ASP A 879 -23.13 0.41 22.48
C ASP A 879 -24.10 0.51 23.68
N GLY A 880 -25.35 0.92 23.43
CA GLY A 880 -26.36 1.17 24.45
C GLY A 880 -26.22 2.51 25.17
N VAL A 881 -25.29 3.38 24.74
CA VAL A 881 -25.02 4.71 25.31
C VAL A 881 -24.84 5.79 24.24
N HIS A 882 -24.00 5.54 23.24
CA HIS A 882 -23.60 6.56 22.26
C HIS A 882 -24.47 6.49 21.00
N PRO A 883 -25.11 7.62 20.59
CA PRO A 883 -25.94 7.66 19.40
C PRO A 883 -25.18 7.29 18.13
N ASN A 884 -25.77 6.42 17.32
CA ASN A 884 -25.37 6.27 15.92
C ASN A 884 -25.99 7.42 15.09
N ASP A 885 -25.82 7.41 13.76
CA ASP A 885 -26.36 8.47 12.91
C ASP A 885 -27.90 8.61 12.99
N LEU A 886 -28.63 7.50 13.17
CA LEU A 886 -30.08 7.49 13.39
C LEU A 886 -30.42 8.09 14.76
N GLY A 887 -29.69 7.72 15.81
CA GLY A 887 -29.84 8.32 17.14
C GLY A 887 -29.58 9.81 17.14
N PHE A 888 -28.55 10.29 16.44
CA PHE A 888 -28.30 11.72 16.29
C PHE A 888 -29.43 12.43 15.52
N ASP A 889 -30.03 11.80 14.51
CA ASP A 889 -31.19 12.35 13.81
C ASP A 889 -32.38 12.55 14.75
N ARG A 890 -32.72 11.51 15.53
CA ARG A 890 -33.80 11.55 16.51
C ARG A 890 -33.55 12.59 17.59
N LEU A 891 -32.33 12.65 18.12
CA LEU A 891 -31.91 13.65 19.10
C LEU A 891 -32.14 15.07 18.55
N ILE A 892 -31.69 15.36 17.32
CA ILE A 892 -31.86 16.67 16.67
C ILE A 892 -33.34 17.01 16.53
N ASN A 893 -34.16 16.08 16.05
CA ASN A 893 -35.59 16.31 15.86
C ASN A 893 -36.31 16.66 17.17
N ALA A 894 -35.82 16.15 18.31
CA ALA A 894 -36.36 16.47 19.62
C ALA A 894 -35.81 17.77 20.22
N VAL A 895 -34.50 18.03 20.11
CA VAL A 895 -33.86 19.19 20.79
C VAL A 895 -33.88 20.47 19.97
N GLN A 896 -33.70 20.40 18.65
CA GLN A 896 -33.54 21.59 17.80
C GLN A 896 -34.75 22.52 17.86
N PRO A 897 -36.02 22.05 17.73
CA PRO A 897 -37.18 22.94 17.80
C PRO A 897 -37.32 23.62 19.16
N LYS A 898 -37.02 22.89 20.26
CA LYS A 898 -37.08 23.41 21.63
C LYS A 898 -36.01 24.48 21.87
N ILE A 899 -34.78 24.24 21.41
CA ILE A 899 -33.70 25.23 21.47
C ILE A 899 -34.08 26.48 20.66
N GLN A 900 -34.52 26.32 19.41
CA GLN A 900 -34.90 27.45 18.56
C GLN A 900 -36.03 28.28 19.16
N ALA A 901 -37.04 27.63 19.76
CA ALA A 901 -38.12 28.32 20.45
C ALA A 901 -37.59 29.17 21.63
N ILE A 902 -36.64 28.64 22.40
CA ILE A 902 -35.99 29.40 23.48
C ILE A 902 -35.20 30.58 22.92
N LEU A 903 -34.39 30.36 21.87
CA LEU A 903 -33.58 31.42 21.27
C LEU A 903 -34.42 32.56 20.70
N GLU A 904 -35.56 32.26 20.08
CA GLU A 904 -36.46 33.29 19.53
C GLU A 904 -37.07 34.17 20.64
N LEU A 905 -37.24 33.67 21.87
CA LEU A 905 -37.68 34.50 23.02
C LEU A 905 -36.67 35.59 23.41
N HIS A 906 -35.41 35.47 22.98
CA HIS A 906 -34.30 36.33 23.39
C HIS A 906 -33.65 37.09 22.24
N LYS A 907 -34.25 37.05 21.04
CA LYS A 907 -33.68 37.64 19.83
C LYS A 907 -33.54 39.16 19.86
N ASP A 908 -34.34 39.82 20.72
CA ASP A 908 -34.39 41.27 20.88
C ASP A 908 -33.62 41.77 22.13
N LEU A 909 -32.97 40.87 22.88
CA LEU A 909 -32.09 41.17 24.02
C LEU A 909 -30.64 41.29 23.56
#